data_AF-A0A9X1TCG4-F1
#
_entry.id   AF-A0A9X1TCG4-F1
#
_cell.length_a   1.000
_cell.length_b   1.000
_cell.length_c   1.000
_cell.angle_alpha   90.00
_cell.angle_beta   90.00
_cell.angle_gamma   90.00
#
_symmetry.space_group_name_H-M   'P 1'
#
loop_
_entity.id
_entity.type
_entity.pdbx_description
1 polymer ?
#
loop_
_entity_poly.entity_id
_entity_poly.type
_entity_poly.pdbx_seq_one_letter_code
_entity_poly.pdbx_strand_id
1 'polypeptide(L)'
;MNRKSLLFRAASLALVVFLLSLFSPEVRAQVTSSAITGRVADSKGEVLPGATVVAIHVPSGSKYGSVTNDQGLYTIPAVRVGGPYTVTVSFVGFSDKSQENIFANLGTAANVNFDLQDGSTELSEVIVTGAGSDIFSSDRTGAATTFNKGLLTSLPTLGRTLNDITKYNAYGNGRSFGGQDSRYNNFTIDGSVFNNGFGLGNEAAAGGRTGSSAISLDAIEEVQINIAPYDIRQSGFAGAGINAVTRSGTNEFSGSVFHFFKNKNLAGDKADGNTIRINEFNEKTTGFRLGGPIVKNKLFFFVNGEFVKRSSPALDFVLNRGQTGSNVSRTTAADLEDLGAFMKEKFKYDIGAIDNFNNENTSKKFLARIDYNISDAHKLTLRYSHHDSDSDVLISQSNSSNTAGFGNRTNSLSAISPQNTGYIIQDNTRSFVAELNSNFGGKFANNLIGTFNKQIEDRKYKAPLFPTVEIQKDGSTYTTIGSDPFTPNNRLDYSTFNITDNLTYFAGKHTFTLGASYEHFKSNNLFFPTSNGVYVYKSIQDFKNAANAYLANPNLTVAPDTLVRFNYRYSLLPGGAAPWQVFKTQTASLYIQDEIQVAPNFKVTAGLRGDYITIPNTSKQYYNADVAALTFKDDKGENYKVNTGNVPKSRIYFSPRIGFNWDVKGNRMTQVRGGTGLFLSRIPYVLISNQLGNNGVNSATIGVNNTVNYPFTLDPSRYNPTNSAKLTGYQVNASDEDLKFPQVWKSNIGIDQQLGWGVIATVEGIFNKNYNALRYIDVNLRSANADFAGPDNRDRFPASGLSGGAATEARLINGKDVSNVYVLTNTNKGYSYSITGKLEKAATRGFGGMVGYTYGQAKDVASVSSTVEGNVPGINGLNNLDLAWSGNDLRHRFVGYVSYRKEYGGKIGGATMITLGGVSNSGTKISYISSTDMNGDGQNNDLLYVPRNASEVTFAPLTTTVNGKTFTFSPEQQTEAFQRYIDNHPYLSEKKGQYTERNGGAYPWLTRFDLTLEQDFYVKVGAKDKKNIIRLRADVFNIGNMINNKWGVGNQVTVSSNSTQSNPLNFASVSADGVPSFRMGTQVVNGEPVLVRDAFVKSQTINDVWQAQIGIRYIFN
;
A
#
# COMPACT_ATOMS: atom_id res chain seq x y z
N MET A 1 -22.28 44.42 42.70
CA MET A 1 -21.91 43.26 41.84
C MET A 1 -21.59 42.05 42.71
N ASN A 2 -22.10 40.87 42.38
CA ASN A 2 -22.07 39.71 43.30
C ASN A 2 -20.77 38.89 43.14
N ARG A 3 -20.08 38.52 44.23
CA ARG A 3 -18.74 37.88 44.20
C ARG A 3 -18.68 36.60 43.35
N LYS A 4 -19.78 35.83 43.30
CA LYS A 4 -19.90 34.62 42.45
C LYS A 4 -19.79 34.91 40.94
N SER A 5 -20.19 36.10 40.49
CA SER A 5 -20.07 36.51 39.07
C SER A 5 -18.64 36.85 38.67
N LEU A 6 -17.84 37.46 39.56
CA LEU A 6 -16.40 37.66 39.31
C LEU A 6 -15.66 36.32 39.27
N LEU A 7 -15.94 35.42 40.20
CA LEU A 7 -15.31 34.09 40.22
C LEU A 7 -15.66 33.27 38.96
N PHE A 8 -16.91 33.31 38.48
CA PHE A 8 -17.27 32.64 37.23
C PHE A 8 -16.56 33.27 36.02
N ARG A 9 -16.51 34.61 35.91
CA ARG A 9 -15.78 35.29 34.84
C ARG A 9 -14.27 35.05 34.90
N ALA A 10 -13.68 35.02 36.09
CA ALA A 10 -12.27 34.69 36.29
C ALA A 10 -11.98 33.22 35.97
N ALA A 11 -12.87 32.28 36.31
CA ALA A 11 -12.76 30.88 35.93
C ALA A 11 -12.96 30.66 34.42
N SER A 12 -13.89 31.36 33.77
CA SER A 12 -14.04 31.33 32.31
C SER A 12 -12.82 31.95 31.60
N LEU A 13 -12.29 33.07 32.10
CA LEU A 13 -11.10 33.70 31.55
C LEU A 13 -9.86 32.83 31.78
N ALA A 14 -9.72 32.21 32.96
CA ALA A 14 -8.64 31.27 33.25
C ALA A 14 -8.78 29.97 32.43
N LEU A 15 -9.99 29.48 32.17
CA LEU A 15 -10.22 28.34 31.28
C LEU A 15 -9.92 28.68 29.81
N VAL A 16 -10.29 29.89 29.36
CA VAL A 16 -9.95 30.40 28.02
C VAL A 16 -8.45 30.65 27.89
N VAL A 17 -7.79 31.19 28.92
CA VAL A 17 -6.32 31.38 28.96
C VAL A 17 -5.60 30.04 29.10
N PHE A 18 -6.14 29.06 29.83
CA PHE A 18 -5.58 27.70 29.92
C PHE A 18 -5.73 26.93 28.61
N LEU A 19 -6.88 27.06 27.94
CA LEU A 19 -7.07 26.57 26.56
C LEU A 19 -6.09 27.28 25.61
N LEU A 20 -5.96 28.61 25.68
CA LEU A 20 -5.00 29.40 24.88
C LEU A 20 -3.53 29.04 25.18
N SER A 21 -3.17 28.69 26.42
CA SER A 21 -1.81 28.25 26.79
C SER A 21 -1.53 26.77 26.47
N LEU A 22 -2.57 25.96 26.25
CA LEU A 22 -2.44 24.62 25.68
C LEU A 22 -2.23 24.68 24.14
N PHE A 23 -2.47 25.83 23.50
CA PHE A 23 -2.03 26.08 22.13
C PHE A 23 -0.59 26.62 22.12
N SER A 24 0.38 25.73 22.38
CA SER A 24 1.74 25.88 21.86
C SER A 24 1.76 25.27 20.46
N PRO A 25 1.75 26.05 19.36
CA PRO A 25 1.69 25.49 18.02
C PRO A 25 3.12 25.15 17.58
N GLU A 26 3.45 23.86 17.61
CA GLU A 26 4.49 23.32 16.73
C GLU A 26 3.75 22.71 15.53
N VAL A 27 4.00 23.16 14.29
CA VAL A 27 3.02 23.06 13.17
C VAL A 27 3.57 22.75 11.72
N ARG A 28 3.46 21.51 11.14
CA ARG A 28 4.09 21.00 9.86
C ARG A 28 3.19 20.93 8.62
N ALA A 29 3.68 21.44 7.50
CA ALA A 29 3.12 21.40 6.15
C ALA A 29 2.46 20.09 5.64
N GLN A 30 1.35 20.30 4.93
CA GLN A 30 0.83 19.48 3.82
C GLN A 30 0.27 20.46 2.76
N VAL A 31 0.06 20.02 1.52
CA VAL A 31 -0.40 20.90 0.42
C VAL A 31 -1.85 20.59 0.06
N THR A 32 -2.74 21.55 0.28
CA THR A 32 -4.22 21.42 0.19
C THR A 32 -4.87 22.37 -0.81
N SER A 33 -4.11 23.33 -1.32
CA SER A 33 -4.60 24.45 -2.14
C SER A 33 -3.81 24.59 -3.45
N SER A 34 -4.20 25.57 -4.26
CA SER A 34 -3.45 26.05 -5.42
C SER A 34 -3.04 27.52 -5.22
N ALA A 35 -2.40 28.12 -6.22
CA ALA A 35 -2.09 29.55 -6.29
C ALA A 35 -2.36 30.09 -7.71
N ILE A 36 -2.49 31.41 -7.84
CA ILE A 36 -2.50 32.11 -9.13
C ILE A 36 -1.34 33.12 -9.10
N THR A 37 -0.48 33.10 -10.11
CA THR A 37 0.69 34.00 -10.20
C THR A 37 0.81 34.58 -11.60
N GLY A 38 1.53 35.70 -11.75
CA GLY A 38 1.77 36.23 -13.09
C GLY A 38 2.52 37.55 -13.10
N ARG A 39 2.68 38.09 -14.31
CA ARG A 39 3.24 39.41 -14.58
C ARG A 39 2.19 40.31 -15.22
N VAL A 40 2.15 41.58 -14.83
CA VAL A 40 1.41 42.66 -15.49
C VAL A 40 2.41 43.64 -16.11
N ALA A 41 2.17 43.99 -17.37
CA ALA A 41 2.93 44.98 -18.13
C ALA A 41 2.01 45.82 -19.02
N ASP A 42 2.55 46.85 -19.67
CA ASP A 42 1.88 47.56 -20.75
C ASP A 42 2.12 46.88 -22.12
N SER A 43 1.54 47.44 -23.18
CA SER A 43 1.70 46.97 -24.57
C SER A 43 3.11 47.14 -25.14
N LYS A 44 4.00 47.91 -24.49
CA LYS A 44 5.41 48.11 -24.85
C LYS A 44 6.33 47.16 -24.07
N GLY A 45 5.79 46.45 -23.08
CA GLY A 45 6.49 45.51 -22.22
C GLY A 45 7.02 46.10 -20.92
N GLU A 46 6.76 47.39 -20.64
CA GLU A 46 7.12 48.03 -19.36
C GLU A 46 6.29 47.42 -18.22
N VAL A 47 6.91 47.21 -17.06
CA VAL A 47 6.22 46.63 -15.89
C VAL A 47 5.25 47.64 -15.29
N LEU A 48 4.12 47.16 -14.74
CA LEU A 48 3.15 48.01 -14.04
C LEU A 48 3.09 47.64 -12.55
N PRO A 49 3.89 48.29 -11.67
CA PRO A 49 3.80 48.13 -10.21
C PRO A 49 2.52 48.73 -9.62
N GLY A 50 1.94 48.09 -8.61
CA GLY A 50 0.70 48.55 -7.97
C GLY A 50 -0.59 48.28 -8.75
N ALA A 51 -0.53 47.55 -9.87
CA ALA A 51 -1.71 47.05 -10.57
C ALA A 51 -2.50 46.10 -9.66
N THR A 52 -3.81 46.33 -9.56
CA THR A 52 -4.70 45.56 -8.69
C THR A 52 -5.19 44.33 -9.43
N VAL A 53 -4.98 43.15 -8.83
CA VAL A 53 -5.37 41.85 -9.41
C VAL A 53 -6.40 41.17 -8.54
N VAL A 54 -7.55 40.83 -9.12
CA VAL A 54 -8.66 40.16 -8.44
C VAL A 54 -8.97 38.84 -9.13
N ALA A 55 -8.99 37.75 -8.38
CA ALA A 55 -9.43 36.44 -8.86
C ALA A 55 -10.74 36.03 -8.17
N ILE A 56 -11.71 35.56 -8.95
CA ILE A 56 -13.02 35.10 -8.46
C ILE A 56 -13.21 33.63 -8.85
N HIS A 57 -13.38 32.75 -7.86
CA HIS A 57 -13.75 31.36 -8.10
C HIS A 57 -15.24 31.28 -8.46
N VAL A 58 -15.55 31.34 -9.76
CA VAL A 58 -16.89 31.52 -10.33
C VAL A 58 -17.96 30.61 -9.71
N PRO A 59 -17.73 29.28 -9.51
CA PRO A 59 -18.74 28.41 -8.90
C PRO A 59 -19.15 28.82 -7.48
N SER A 60 -18.30 29.51 -6.73
CA SER A 60 -18.53 29.85 -5.31
C SER A 60 -18.61 31.34 -5.02
N GLY A 61 -18.30 32.21 -5.98
CA GLY A 61 -18.09 33.64 -5.73
C GLY A 61 -16.96 33.98 -4.74
N SER A 62 -16.11 33.01 -4.37
CA SER A 62 -14.99 33.26 -3.45
C SER A 62 -13.99 34.20 -4.12
N LYS A 63 -13.79 35.38 -3.52
CA LYS A 63 -12.88 36.42 -3.99
C LYS A 63 -11.49 36.26 -3.36
N TYR A 64 -10.48 36.61 -4.15
CA TYR A 64 -9.08 36.72 -3.75
C TYR A 64 -8.50 37.96 -4.43
N GLY A 65 -7.57 38.64 -3.78
CA GLY A 65 -6.95 39.84 -4.31
C GLY A 65 -5.47 39.93 -3.97
N SER A 66 -4.71 40.61 -4.82
CA SER A 66 -3.30 40.95 -4.63
C SER A 66 -2.95 42.19 -5.47
N VAL A 67 -1.74 42.70 -5.31
CA VAL A 67 -1.19 43.81 -6.12
C VAL A 67 0.15 43.39 -6.71
N THR A 68 0.52 44.00 -7.83
CA THR A 68 1.85 43.78 -8.42
C THR A 68 2.94 44.52 -7.66
N ASN A 69 4.12 43.89 -7.59
CA ASN A 69 5.33 44.48 -7.04
C ASN A 69 6.08 45.36 -8.06
N ASP A 70 7.23 45.89 -7.67
CA ASP A 70 8.13 46.74 -8.46
C ASP A 70 8.67 46.10 -9.76
N GLN A 71 8.35 44.83 -10.02
CA GLN A 71 8.71 44.08 -11.23
C GLN A 71 7.47 43.66 -12.04
N GLY A 72 6.30 44.21 -11.70
CA GLY A 72 5.01 43.84 -12.28
C GLY A 72 4.52 42.44 -11.88
N LEU A 73 5.18 41.75 -10.94
CA LEU A 73 4.83 40.39 -10.55
C LEU A 73 3.79 40.39 -9.43
N TYR A 74 2.82 39.48 -9.49
CA TYR A 74 1.84 39.26 -8.43
C TYR A 74 1.71 37.78 -8.06
N THR A 75 1.19 37.51 -6.86
CA THR A 75 0.82 36.17 -6.41
C THR A 75 -0.44 36.24 -5.54
N ILE A 76 -1.35 35.31 -5.78
CA ILE A 76 -2.57 35.03 -5.03
C ILE A 76 -2.46 33.59 -4.51
N PRO A 77 -2.00 33.39 -3.27
CA PRO A 77 -1.85 32.06 -2.68
C PRO A 77 -3.18 31.53 -2.13
N ALA A 78 -3.18 30.23 -1.77
CA ALA A 78 -4.26 29.56 -1.06
C ALA A 78 -5.65 29.68 -1.74
N VAL A 79 -5.68 29.60 -3.07
CA VAL A 79 -6.93 29.53 -3.83
C VAL A 79 -7.48 28.09 -3.82
N ARG A 80 -8.81 27.95 -3.87
CA ARG A 80 -9.47 26.64 -4.01
C ARG A 80 -8.99 25.92 -5.27
N VAL A 81 -8.72 24.62 -5.16
CA VAL A 81 -8.40 23.77 -6.32
C VAL A 81 -9.61 23.67 -7.26
N GLY A 82 -9.36 23.59 -8.56
CA GLY A 82 -10.37 23.53 -9.61
C GLY A 82 -10.64 24.90 -10.24
N GLY A 83 -11.90 25.17 -10.58
CA GLY A 83 -12.30 26.36 -11.33
C GLY A 83 -13.68 26.21 -11.97
N PRO A 84 -14.03 27.08 -12.94
CA PRO A 84 -13.19 28.13 -13.49
C PRO A 84 -13.03 29.34 -12.55
N TYR A 85 -11.93 30.05 -12.72
CA TYR A 85 -11.67 31.38 -12.20
C TYR A 85 -11.79 32.41 -13.32
N THR A 86 -12.28 33.60 -12.95
CA THR A 86 -12.06 34.85 -13.69
C THR A 86 -11.00 35.64 -12.96
N VAL A 87 -9.98 36.10 -13.67
CA VAL A 87 -8.90 36.96 -13.14
C VAL A 87 -8.98 38.29 -13.87
N THR A 88 -9.10 39.38 -13.12
CA THR A 88 -9.22 40.74 -13.64
C THR A 88 -8.07 41.59 -13.11
N VAL A 89 -7.47 42.41 -13.98
CA VAL A 89 -6.42 43.38 -13.64
C VAL A 89 -6.92 44.79 -13.97
N SER A 90 -6.66 45.72 -13.05
CA SER A 90 -6.94 47.16 -13.18
C SER A 90 -5.71 47.99 -12.78
N PHE A 91 -5.45 49.07 -13.51
CA PHE A 91 -4.39 50.02 -13.19
C PHE A 91 -4.74 51.42 -13.70
N VAL A 92 -4.34 52.47 -12.97
CA VAL A 92 -4.76 53.85 -13.27
C VAL A 92 -4.17 54.30 -14.62
N GLY A 93 -5.05 54.79 -15.52
CA GLY A 93 -4.67 55.21 -16.87
C GLY A 93 -4.77 54.12 -17.94
N PHE A 94 -5.11 52.87 -17.56
CA PHE A 94 -5.23 51.73 -18.46
C PHE A 94 -6.67 51.18 -18.47
N SER A 95 -7.05 50.49 -19.55
CA SER A 95 -8.31 49.75 -19.62
C SER A 95 -8.21 48.43 -18.85
N ASP A 96 -9.21 48.13 -18.02
CA ASP A 96 -9.33 46.87 -17.28
C ASP A 96 -9.30 45.66 -18.23
N LYS A 97 -8.58 44.60 -17.84
CA LYS A 97 -8.45 43.38 -18.65
C LYS A 97 -8.78 42.14 -17.83
N SER A 98 -9.60 41.25 -18.38
CA SER A 98 -10.02 40.00 -17.72
C SER A 98 -9.66 38.77 -18.56
N GLN A 99 -9.27 37.70 -17.87
CA GLN A 99 -9.11 36.36 -18.43
C GLN A 99 -10.03 35.39 -17.71
N GLU A 100 -10.73 34.55 -18.48
CA GLU A 100 -11.69 33.58 -17.98
C GLU A 100 -11.24 32.14 -18.23
N ASN A 101 -11.93 31.19 -17.58
CA ASN A 101 -11.66 29.75 -17.69
C ASN A 101 -10.27 29.33 -17.19
N ILE A 102 -9.72 30.08 -16.23
CA ILE A 102 -8.51 29.70 -15.49
C ILE A 102 -8.84 28.56 -14.53
N PHE A 103 -8.03 27.50 -14.52
CA PHE A 103 -8.13 26.39 -13.56
C PHE A 103 -6.86 26.31 -12.72
N ALA A 104 -7.03 26.13 -11.42
CA ALA A 104 -5.97 26.15 -10.42
C ALA A 104 -5.77 24.73 -9.86
N ASN A 105 -4.70 24.06 -10.27
CA ASN A 105 -4.42 22.66 -9.90
C ASN A 105 -3.70 22.58 -8.55
N LEU A 106 -3.95 21.50 -7.79
CA LEU A 106 -3.37 21.23 -6.47
C LEU A 106 -1.84 21.37 -6.48
N GLY A 107 -1.29 22.14 -5.54
CA GLY A 107 0.16 22.23 -5.33
C GLY A 107 0.99 22.81 -6.47
N THR A 108 0.36 23.48 -7.44
CA THR A 108 1.03 24.24 -8.52
C THR A 108 0.34 25.60 -8.70
N ALA A 109 1.05 26.61 -9.18
CA ALA A 109 0.43 27.86 -9.59
C ALA A 109 -0.17 27.79 -10.99
N ALA A 110 -1.37 28.35 -11.16
CA ALA A 110 -1.87 28.79 -12.46
C ALA A 110 -1.21 30.12 -12.84
N ASN A 111 -0.45 30.14 -13.94
CA ASN A 111 0.31 31.32 -14.36
C ASN A 111 -0.47 32.19 -15.36
N VAL A 112 -0.95 33.37 -14.95
CA VAL A 112 -1.83 34.25 -15.74
C VAL A 112 -1.19 35.64 -15.93
N ASN A 113 -0.64 35.89 -17.12
CA ASN A 113 0.02 37.18 -17.43
C ASN A 113 -0.95 38.14 -18.11
N PHE A 114 -0.75 39.45 -17.93
CA PHE A 114 -1.55 40.50 -18.55
C PHE A 114 -0.69 41.60 -19.16
N ASP A 115 -0.90 41.89 -20.43
CA ASP A 115 -0.42 43.12 -21.08
C ASP A 115 -1.62 44.08 -21.23
N LEU A 116 -1.59 45.20 -20.53
CA LEU A 116 -2.65 46.22 -20.52
C LEU A 116 -2.48 47.22 -21.67
N GLN A 117 -3.59 47.86 -22.05
CA GLN A 117 -3.62 48.92 -23.07
C GLN A 117 -4.04 50.25 -22.43
N ASP A 118 -3.50 51.35 -22.95
CA ASP A 118 -3.82 52.71 -22.49
C ASP A 118 -5.35 52.97 -22.55
N GLY A 119 -5.88 53.68 -21.55
CA GLY A 119 -7.33 53.86 -21.34
C GLY A 119 -8.07 54.68 -22.41
N SER A 120 -7.40 55.08 -23.50
CA SER A 120 -7.98 55.76 -24.66
C SER A 120 -8.54 54.80 -25.73
N THR A 121 -8.27 53.49 -25.61
CA THR A 121 -8.86 52.44 -26.46
C THR A 121 -9.98 51.70 -25.73
N GLU A 122 -11.07 51.37 -26.45
CA GLU A 122 -12.27 50.73 -25.90
C GLU A 122 -11.99 49.43 -25.11
N LEU A 123 -12.97 49.05 -24.29
CA LEU A 123 -12.97 47.84 -23.46
C LEU A 123 -12.43 46.61 -24.21
N SER A 124 -11.30 46.09 -23.74
CA SER A 124 -10.61 44.96 -24.36
C SER A 124 -11.44 43.68 -24.33
N GLU A 125 -11.30 42.88 -25.38
CA GLU A 125 -11.92 41.56 -25.53
C GLU A 125 -11.60 40.64 -24.33
N VAL A 126 -12.61 39.92 -23.85
CA VAL A 126 -12.44 38.88 -22.81
C VAL A 126 -11.73 37.68 -23.43
N ILE A 127 -10.45 37.50 -23.10
CA ILE A 127 -9.66 36.39 -23.62
C ILE A 127 -10.05 35.11 -22.88
N VAL A 128 -10.70 34.19 -23.59
CA VAL A 128 -10.92 32.82 -23.14
C VAL A 128 -9.63 32.02 -23.34
N THR A 129 -8.82 31.97 -22.30
CA THR A 129 -7.69 31.04 -22.23
C THR A 129 -8.20 29.60 -22.16
N GLY A 130 -7.74 28.74 -23.08
CA GLY A 130 -7.93 27.30 -22.96
C GLY A 130 -7.25 26.78 -21.69
N ALA A 131 -7.82 25.74 -21.06
CA ALA A 131 -7.34 25.21 -19.78
C ALA A 131 -5.82 24.91 -19.83
N GLY A 132 -5.05 25.74 -19.11
CA GLY A 132 -3.59 25.63 -19.05
C GLY A 132 -3.17 24.30 -18.42
N SER A 133 -2.20 23.63 -19.04
CA SER A 133 -1.60 22.42 -18.47
C SER A 133 -0.71 22.78 -17.28
N ASP A 134 -0.83 22.03 -16.19
CA ASP A 134 0.06 22.08 -15.02
C ASP A 134 1.52 21.68 -15.35
N ILE A 135 1.76 21.13 -16.55
CA ILE A 135 3.10 20.79 -17.05
C ILE A 135 3.97 22.05 -17.21
N PHE A 136 3.39 23.17 -17.64
CA PHE A 136 4.11 24.45 -17.81
C PHE A 136 3.93 25.41 -16.62
N SER A 137 3.59 24.89 -15.44
CA SER A 137 3.55 25.69 -14.22
C SER A 137 4.96 26.06 -13.77
N SER A 138 5.18 27.33 -13.42
CA SER A 138 6.46 27.85 -12.90
C SER A 138 6.98 27.14 -11.65
N ASP A 139 6.10 26.44 -10.93
CA ASP A 139 6.39 25.81 -9.65
C ASP A 139 6.68 24.31 -9.81
N ARG A 140 6.54 23.79 -11.04
CA ARG A 140 6.83 22.40 -11.39
C ARG A 140 8.34 22.19 -11.44
N THR A 141 8.92 21.75 -10.34
CA THR A 141 10.37 21.46 -10.24
C THR A 141 10.73 20.01 -10.58
N GLY A 142 9.77 19.09 -10.63
CA GLY A 142 10.07 17.69 -10.93
C GLY A 142 8.87 16.80 -11.26
N ALA A 143 9.13 15.49 -11.29
CA ALA A 143 8.19 14.48 -11.74
C ALA A 143 6.91 14.47 -10.88
N ALA A 144 5.80 14.85 -11.52
CA ALA A 144 4.47 14.90 -10.93
C ALA A 144 3.39 14.52 -11.95
N THR A 145 2.23 14.09 -11.48
CA THR A 145 1.06 13.78 -12.31
C THR A 145 -0.22 14.13 -11.57
N THR A 146 -1.13 14.83 -12.27
CA THR A 146 -2.38 15.33 -11.71
C THR A 146 -3.57 14.64 -12.38
N PHE A 147 -4.39 13.98 -11.59
CA PHE A 147 -5.65 13.37 -12.00
C PHE A 147 -6.79 14.25 -11.51
N ASN A 148 -7.19 15.21 -12.33
CA ASN A 148 -8.36 16.05 -12.07
C ASN A 148 -9.68 15.26 -12.21
N LYS A 149 -10.77 15.84 -11.74
CA LYS A 149 -12.15 15.33 -11.83
C LYS A 149 -12.56 14.79 -13.20
N GLY A 150 -12.09 15.37 -14.30
CA GLY A 150 -12.35 14.87 -15.64
C GLY A 150 -11.77 13.47 -15.81
N LEU A 151 -10.47 13.33 -15.55
CA LEU A 151 -9.76 12.05 -15.65
C LEU A 151 -10.25 11.03 -14.63
N LEU A 152 -10.46 11.43 -13.37
CA LEU A 152 -11.02 10.59 -12.31
C LEU A 152 -12.40 10.02 -12.66
N THR A 153 -13.16 10.69 -13.53
CA THR A 153 -14.47 10.20 -14.00
C THR A 153 -14.40 9.52 -15.37
N SER A 154 -13.43 9.79 -16.24
CA SER A 154 -13.36 9.16 -17.57
C SER A 154 -12.58 7.85 -17.62
N LEU A 155 -11.63 7.63 -16.71
CA LEU A 155 -10.77 6.44 -16.73
C LEU A 155 -11.52 5.15 -16.34
N PRO A 156 -11.09 3.98 -16.86
CA PRO A 156 -11.64 2.68 -16.47
C PRO A 156 -11.41 2.35 -15.00
N THR A 157 -12.48 1.99 -14.28
CA THR A 157 -12.42 1.58 -12.86
C THR A 157 -13.24 0.32 -12.59
N LEU A 158 -12.60 -0.77 -12.11
CA LEU A 158 -13.29 -2.03 -11.83
C LEU A 158 -13.62 -2.20 -10.34
N GLY A 159 -12.81 -1.62 -9.45
CA GLY A 159 -13.06 -1.58 -8.00
C GLY A 159 -13.43 -0.19 -7.47
N ARG A 160 -13.41 0.85 -8.33
CA ARG A 160 -13.54 2.26 -7.95
C ARG A 160 -12.54 2.68 -6.85
N THR A 161 -11.32 2.15 -6.96
CA THR A 161 -10.20 2.43 -6.07
C THR A 161 -9.27 3.48 -6.67
N LEU A 162 -8.42 4.11 -5.85
CA LEU A 162 -7.39 5.02 -6.38
C LEU A 162 -6.37 4.26 -7.27
N ASN A 163 -6.09 2.99 -6.97
CA ASN A 163 -5.20 2.14 -7.79
C ASN A 163 -5.70 1.93 -9.23
N ASP A 164 -7.03 1.91 -9.44
CA ASP A 164 -7.61 1.86 -10.79
C ASP A 164 -7.22 3.08 -11.64
N ILE A 165 -6.90 4.21 -11.00
CA ILE A 165 -6.47 5.46 -11.66
C ILE A 165 -4.93 5.50 -11.75
N THR A 166 -4.23 5.30 -10.63
CA THR A 166 -2.77 5.47 -10.53
C THR A 166 -2.01 4.46 -11.39
N LYS A 167 -2.59 3.31 -11.76
CA LYS A 167 -2.00 2.37 -12.72
C LYS A 167 -1.67 3.01 -14.07
N TYR A 168 -2.35 4.11 -14.44
CA TYR A 168 -2.08 4.88 -15.67
C TYR A 168 -0.95 5.92 -15.51
N ASN A 169 -0.30 6.00 -14.36
CA ASN A 169 0.85 6.87 -14.12
C ASN A 169 2.12 6.36 -14.83
N ALA A 170 2.89 7.25 -15.46
CA ALA A 170 4.13 6.90 -16.16
C ALA A 170 5.32 6.57 -15.23
N TYR A 171 5.35 7.14 -14.02
CA TYR A 171 6.49 7.11 -13.09
C TYR A 171 6.38 6.01 -12.02
N GLY A 172 5.47 5.04 -12.21
CA GLY A 172 5.23 3.95 -11.26
C GLY A 172 4.39 2.81 -11.84
N ASN A 173 4.10 1.81 -11.01
CA ASN A 173 3.23 0.66 -11.37
C ASN A 173 1.80 0.78 -10.81
N GLY A 174 1.45 1.95 -10.27
CA GLY A 174 0.19 2.23 -9.57
C GLY A 174 0.31 2.25 -8.04
N ARG A 175 1.22 1.44 -7.47
CA ARG A 175 1.46 1.37 -6.02
C ARG A 175 2.88 1.75 -5.62
N SER A 176 3.87 1.29 -6.36
CA SER A 176 5.28 1.71 -6.22
C SER A 176 5.59 2.83 -7.20
N PHE A 177 6.34 3.82 -6.72
CA PHE A 177 6.84 4.96 -7.48
C PHE A 177 8.34 5.10 -7.24
N GLY A 178 9.11 5.38 -8.29
CA GLY A 178 10.57 5.50 -8.19
C GLY A 178 11.29 4.22 -7.71
N GLY A 179 10.68 3.03 -7.85
CA GLY A 179 11.28 1.75 -7.43
C GLY A 179 11.37 1.56 -5.91
N GLN A 180 10.52 2.23 -5.14
CA GLN A 180 10.48 2.17 -3.67
C GLN A 180 9.29 1.35 -3.17
N ASP A 181 9.31 0.90 -1.91
CA ASP A 181 8.19 0.20 -1.27
C ASP A 181 6.90 1.06 -1.30
N SER A 182 5.77 0.44 -1.59
CA SER A 182 4.46 1.10 -1.68
C SER A 182 3.98 1.72 -0.36
N ARG A 183 4.50 1.26 0.78
CA ARG A 183 4.24 1.81 2.13
C ARG A 183 5.13 3.01 2.46
N TYR A 184 6.17 3.28 1.66
CA TYR A 184 6.96 4.52 1.73
C TYR A 184 6.36 5.66 0.88
N ASN A 185 5.11 5.54 0.43
CA ASN A 185 4.34 6.67 -0.06
C ASN A 185 3.61 7.36 1.10
N ASN A 186 3.48 8.69 1.04
CA ASN A 186 2.65 9.46 1.97
C ASN A 186 1.32 9.78 1.29
N PHE A 187 0.19 9.30 1.83
CA PHE A 187 -1.14 9.54 1.26
C PHE A 187 -1.93 10.50 2.15
N THR A 188 -2.34 11.63 1.57
CA THR A 188 -3.06 12.70 2.28
C THR A 188 -4.38 13.02 1.60
N ILE A 189 -5.38 13.41 2.39
CA ILE A 189 -6.66 13.93 1.90
C ILE A 189 -6.96 15.23 2.64
N ASP A 190 -7.06 16.36 1.92
CA ASP A 190 -7.08 17.74 2.44
C ASP A 190 -6.19 17.91 3.71
N GLY A 191 -4.93 17.50 3.63
CA GLY A 191 -3.98 17.66 4.74
C GLY A 191 -4.14 16.71 5.94
N SER A 192 -5.07 15.74 5.88
CA SER A 192 -5.07 14.61 6.85
C SER A 192 -4.22 13.48 6.31
N VAL A 193 -3.38 12.92 7.17
CA VAL A 193 -2.69 11.65 6.91
C VAL A 193 -3.75 10.54 6.80
N PHE A 194 -3.83 9.88 5.65
CA PHE A 194 -4.70 8.72 5.36
C PHE A 194 -3.89 7.43 5.15
N ASN A 195 -2.64 7.43 5.63
CA ASN A 195 -1.79 6.27 5.59
C ASN A 195 -2.31 5.15 6.50
N ASN A 196 -2.12 3.89 6.08
CA ASN A 196 -1.97 2.74 6.98
C ASN A 196 -0.65 2.91 7.75
N GLY A 197 -0.68 3.74 8.81
CA GLY A 197 0.52 4.17 9.53
C GLY A 197 1.18 3.06 10.35
N PHE A 198 0.41 2.04 10.75
CA PHE A 198 0.97 0.86 11.41
C PHE A 198 1.66 -0.05 10.39
N GLY A 199 1.07 -0.24 9.20
CA GLY A 199 1.73 -0.80 8.03
C GLY A 199 1.55 -2.31 7.81
N LEU A 200 0.40 -2.86 8.20
CA LEU A 200 0.05 -4.28 7.96
C LEU A 200 -0.35 -4.58 6.50
N GLY A 201 -0.87 -3.58 5.78
CA GLY A 201 -1.26 -3.71 4.37
C GLY A 201 -0.09 -3.53 3.39
N ASN A 202 -0.28 -3.97 2.14
CA ASN A 202 0.72 -3.93 1.07
C ASN A 202 0.74 -2.60 0.28
N GLU A 203 0.14 -1.53 0.83
CA GLU A 203 0.10 -0.20 0.22
C GLU A 203 -0.07 0.88 1.28
N ALA A 204 0.26 2.12 0.92
CA ALA A 204 0.20 3.25 1.83
C ALA A 204 -1.21 3.60 2.33
N ALA A 205 -2.28 3.38 1.57
CA ALA A 205 -3.62 3.92 1.87
C ALA A 205 -4.46 3.04 2.83
N ALA A 206 -5.27 3.69 3.67
CA ALA A 206 -6.27 3.03 4.52
C ALA A 206 -7.43 2.39 3.72
N GLY A 207 -8.03 1.32 4.25
CA GLY A 207 -9.04 0.48 3.58
C GLY A 207 -8.47 -0.74 2.83
N GLY A 208 -7.15 -0.77 2.59
CA GLY A 208 -6.49 -1.77 1.76
C GLY A 208 -6.53 -3.20 2.31
N ARG A 209 -6.62 -3.42 3.64
CA ARG A 209 -6.68 -4.78 4.22
C ARG A 209 -8.00 -5.48 3.92
N THR A 210 -9.05 -4.72 3.65
CA THR A 210 -10.36 -5.22 3.20
C THR A 210 -10.55 -5.08 1.68
N GLY A 211 -9.48 -4.80 0.92
CA GLY A 211 -9.61 -4.62 -0.54
C GLY A 211 -10.58 -3.50 -0.95
N SER A 212 -10.69 -2.46 -0.11
CA SER A 212 -11.51 -1.27 -0.31
C SER A 212 -10.65 -0.01 -0.28
N SER A 213 -11.29 1.17 -0.26
CA SER A 213 -10.65 2.47 -0.08
C SER A 213 -11.38 3.27 0.99
N ALA A 214 -10.66 3.94 1.89
CA ALA A 214 -11.26 4.76 2.95
C ALA A 214 -12.00 6.03 2.45
N ILE A 215 -12.01 6.28 1.14
CA ILE A 215 -12.67 7.41 0.48
C ILE A 215 -13.29 6.96 -0.87
N SER A 216 -14.42 7.55 -1.27
CA SER A 216 -15.01 7.35 -2.61
C SER A 216 -14.33 8.26 -3.64
N LEU A 217 -14.13 7.77 -4.86
CA LEU A 217 -13.68 8.60 -5.99
C LEU A 217 -14.64 9.76 -6.31
N ASP A 218 -15.93 9.64 -5.97
CA ASP A 218 -16.91 10.73 -6.18
C ASP A 218 -16.82 11.86 -5.14
N ALA A 219 -16.11 11.64 -4.03
CA ALA A 219 -15.79 12.68 -3.05
C ALA A 219 -14.54 13.50 -3.42
N ILE A 220 -13.74 13.02 -4.37
CA ILE A 220 -12.47 13.64 -4.77
C ILE A 220 -12.70 14.63 -5.93
N GLU A 221 -12.11 15.82 -5.84
CA GLU A 221 -12.02 16.78 -6.95
C GLU A 221 -10.73 16.55 -7.75
N GLU A 222 -9.61 16.26 -7.09
CA GLU A 222 -8.31 16.04 -7.72
C GLU A 222 -7.37 15.16 -6.88
N VAL A 223 -6.49 14.41 -7.55
CA VAL A 223 -5.33 13.73 -6.93
C VAL A 223 -4.04 14.11 -7.64
N GLN A 224 -3.04 14.53 -6.88
CA GLN A 224 -1.68 14.77 -7.36
C GLN A 224 -0.74 13.70 -6.82
N ILE A 225 0.12 13.15 -7.68
CA ILE A 225 1.19 12.21 -7.35
C ILE A 225 2.53 12.90 -7.62
N ASN A 226 3.32 13.14 -6.57
CA ASN A 226 4.60 13.82 -6.62
C ASN A 226 5.74 12.84 -6.32
N ILE A 227 6.61 12.58 -7.31
CA ILE A 227 7.72 11.62 -7.19
C ILE A 227 9.01 12.33 -6.76
N ALA A 228 9.28 13.51 -7.33
CA ALA A 228 10.44 14.34 -7.00
C ALA A 228 10.08 15.84 -6.83
N PRO A 229 9.25 16.23 -5.84
CA PRO A 229 8.95 17.64 -5.55
C PRO A 229 10.05 18.25 -4.66
N TYR A 230 10.59 19.42 -5.01
CA TYR A 230 11.57 20.11 -4.14
C TYR A 230 10.94 21.09 -3.15
N ASP A 231 9.62 21.29 -3.22
CA ASP A 231 8.84 21.99 -2.20
C ASP A 231 9.03 21.34 -0.82
N ILE A 232 9.63 22.10 0.10
CA ILE A 232 10.00 21.67 1.45
C ILE A 232 8.80 21.29 2.32
N ARG A 233 7.60 21.77 1.94
CA ARG A 233 6.34 21.43 2.60
C ARG A 233 6.03 19.94 2.50
N GLN A 234 6.38 19.30 1.38
CA GLN A 234 6.08 17.89 1.15
C GLN A 234 7.10 16.98 1.86
N SER A 235 6.64 16.00 2.66
CA SER A 235 7.52 15.11 3.43
C SER A 235 6.85 13.77 3.77
N GLY A 236 7.60 12.86 4.40
CA GLY A 236 7.06 11.59 4.91
C GLY A 236 7.04 10.46 3.88
N PHE A 237 7.74 10.60 2.75
CA PHE A 237 7.82 9.59 1.69
C PHE A 237 9.25 9.39 1.17
N ALA A 238 9.56 8.14 0.80
CA ALA A 238 10.66 7.81 -0.13
C ALA A 238 10.15 7.50 -1.54
N GLY A 239 8.94 6.93 -1.68
CA GLY A 239 8.27 6.70 -2.96
C GLY A 239 7.71 8.01 -3.54
N ALA A 240 6.42 8.24 -3.37
CA ALA A 240 5.72 9.46 -3.78
C ALA A 240 4.90 10.09 -2.63
N GLY A 241 4.74 11.41 -2.70
CA GLY A 241 3.68 12.13 -1.99
C GLY A 241 2.41 12.10 -2.84
N ILE A 242 1.34 11.49 -2.33
CA ILE A 242 0.04 11.39 -2.99
C ILE A 242 -0.93 12.28 -2.23
N ASN A 243 -1.29 13.42 -2.80
CA ASN A 243 -2.18 14.40 -2.17
C ASN A 243 -3.52 14.41 -2.91
N ALA A 244 -4.62 14.24 -2.19
CA ALA A 244 -5.96 14.35 -2.74
C ALA A 244 -6.73 15.50 -2.08
N VAL A 245 -7.58 16.18 -2.85
CA VAL A 245 -8.51 17.19 -2.33
C VAL A 245 -9.95 16.81 -2.61
N THR A 246 -10.81 17.10 -1.65
CA THR A 246 -12.24 16.74 -1.71
C THR A 246 -13.05 17.84 -2.39
N ARG A 247 -14.20 17.45 -2.97
CA ARG A 247 -15.10 18.41 -3.60
C ARG A 247 -15.69 19.37 -2.57
N SER A 248 -15.85 20.63 -2.95
CA SER A 248 -16.50 21.68 -2.14
C SER A 248 -17.90 22.00 -2.66
N GLY A 249 -18.71 22.66 -1.82
CA GLY A 249 -20.00 23.20 -2.25
C GLY A 249 -19.86 24.51 -3.06
N THR A 250 -20.87 24.79 -3.88
CA THR A 250 -20.92 25.93 -4.82
C THR A 250 -22.18 26.78 -4.58
N ASN A 251 -22.38 27.86 -5.33
CA ASN A 251 -23.58 28.71 -5.27
C ASN A 251 -24.85 28.06 -5.85
N GLU A 252 -24.75 26.86 -6.42
CA GLU A 252 -25.84 26.09 -6.99
C GLU A 252 -25.87 24.68 -6.39
N PHE A 253 -27.06 24.09 -6.27
CA PHE A 253 -27.20 22.73 -5.78
C PHE A 253 -26.86 21.74 -6.89
N SER A 254 -25.78 20.99 -6.73
CA SER A 254 -25.42 19.90 -7.64
C SER A 254 -25.29 18.58 -6.90
N GLY A 255 -25.56 17.49 -7.59
CA GLY A 255 -25.44 16.16 -7.00
C GLY A 255 -25.49 15.05 -8.03
N SER A 256 -25.34 13.83 -7.54
CA SER A 256 -25.59 12.64 -8.34
C SER A 256 -25.90 11.44 -7.47
N VAL A 257 -26.73 10.53 -7.97
CA VAL A 257 -26.93 9.18 -7.41
C VAL A 257 -26.47 8.18 -8.46
N PHE A 258 -25.80 7.10 -8.06
CA PHE A 258 -25.31 6.07 -8.97
C PHE A 258 -25.46 4.67 -8.39
N HIS A 259 -25.59 3.70 -9.29
CA HIS A 259 -25.52 2.26 -8.99
C HIS A 259 -24.67 1.58 -10.06
N PHE A 260 -23.68 0.80 -9.61
CA PHE A 260 -22.85 -0.08 -10.43
C PHE A 260 -23.03 -1.52 -9.97
N PHE A 261 -22.96 -2.46 -10.91
CA PHE A 261 -22.90 -3.88 -10.60
C PHE A 261 -21.93 -4.63 -11.53
N LYS A 262 -21.38 -5.73 -11.02
CA LYS A 262 -20.69 -6.78 -11.80
C LYS A 262 -20.97 -8.15 -11.20
N ASN A 263 -20.99 -9.18 -12.03
CA ASN A 263 -21.21 -10.57 -11.61
C ASN A 263 -20.56 -11.53 -12.62
N LYS A 264 -20.63 -12.84 -12.38
CA LYS A 264 -20.04 -13.86 -13.28
C LYS A 264 -20.48 -13.79 -14.74
N ASN A 265 -21.67 -13.28 -15.05
CA ASN A 265 -22.16 -13.15 -16.43
C ASN A 265 -21.56 -11.92 -17.15
N LEU A 266 -20.82 -11.10 -16.42
CA LEU A 266 -20.02 -9.98 -16.90
C LEU A 266 -18.52 -10.31 -16.79
N ALA A 267 -18.15 -11.58 -16.99
CA ALA A 267 -16.76 -12.02 -17.10
C ALA A 267 -16.60 -13.07 -18.20
N GLY A 268 -15.41 -13.15 -18.78
CA GLY A 268 -15.03 -14.19 -19.73
C GLY A 268 -14.77 -15.53 -19.05
N ASP A 269 -14.87 -16.61 -19.82
CA ASP A 269 -14.66 -17.99 -19.37
C ASP A 269 -13.44 -18.66 -20.03
N LYS A 270 -12.67 -17.96 -20.88
CA LYS A 270 -11.59 -18.55 -21.68
C LYS A 270 -10.26 -17.79 -21.62
N ALA A 271 -9.20 -18.49 -21.23
CA ALA A 271 -7.83 -18.00 -21.18
C ALA A 271 -6.90 -18.93 -21.99
N ASP A 272 -6.32 -18.40 -23.07
CA ASP A 272 -5.47 -19.08 -24.05
C ASP A 272 -6.03 -20.43 -24.51
N GLY A 273 -7.27 -20.43 -25.00
CA GLY A 273 -8.00 -21.62 -25.44
C GLY A 273 -8.57 -22.51 -24.31
N ASN A 274 -8.12 -22.37 -23.07
CA ASN A 274 -8.60 -23.16 -21.93
C ASN A 274 -9.86 -22.53 -21.33
N THR A 275 -10.87 -23.34 -21.01
CA THR A 275 -12.06 -22.87 -20.28
C THR A 275 -11.74 -22.84 -18.79
N ILE A 276 -11.96 -21.70 -18.14
CA ILE A 276 -11.73 -21.49 -16.71
C ILE A 276 -13.07 -21.49 -15.96
N ARG A 277 -13.09 -22.11 -14.78
CA ARG A 277 -14.29 -22.15 -13.93
C ARG A 277 -14.45 -20.82 -13.21
N ILE A 278 -15.32 -19.95 -13.71
CA ILE A 278 -15.75 -18.74 -13.00
C ILE A 278 -16.75 -19.14 -11.91
N ASN A 279 -16.29 -19.17 -10.67
CA ASN A 279 -17.13 -19.39 -9.50
C ASN A 279 -18.06 -18.15 -9.25
N GLU A 280 -19.20 -18.34 -8.58
CA GLU A 280 -20.26 -17.33 -8.42
C GLU A 280 -19.85 -16.07 -7.63
N PHE A 281 -19.58 -14.96 -8.33
CA PHE A 281 -19.34 -13.66 -7.71
C PHE A 281 -20.39 -12.61 -8.09
N ASN A 282 -20.56 -11.63 -7.21
CA ASN A 282 -21.48 -10.50 -7.37
C ASN A 282 -20.95 -9.30 -6.57
N GLU A 283 -20.86 -8.13 -7.20
CA GLU A 283 -20.49 -6.89 -6.54
C GLU A 283 -21.47 -5.78 -6.94
N LYS A 284 -21.90 -5.00 -5.95
CA LYS A 284 -22.80 -3.85 -6.10
C LYS A 284 -22.20 -2.65 -5.39
N THR A 285 -22.12 -1.52 -6.10
CA THR A 285 -21.60 -0.26 -5.57
C THR A 285 -22.63 0.84 -5.80
N THR A 286 -23.23 1.33 -4.73
CA THR A 286 -24.29 2.36 -4.77
C THR A 286 -23.82 3.58 -4.01
N GLY A 287 -24.06 4.78 -4.53
CA GLY A 287 -23.62 5.99 -3.84
C GLY A 287 -24.34 7.25 -4.29
N PHE A 288 -24.13 8.31 -3.53
CA PHE A 288 -24.65 9.63 -3.81
C PHE A 288 -23.64 10.73 -3.44
N ARG A 289 -23.85 11.91 -4.00
CA ARG A 289 -23.23 13.16 -3.54
C ARG A 289 -24.23 14.31 -3.67
N LEU A 290 -24.12 15.29 -2.81
CA LEU A 290 -24.87 16.55 -2.85
C LEU A 290 -23.96 17.67 -2.34
N GLY A 291 -23.94 18.80 -3.02
CA GLY A 291 -23.28 20.02 -2.52
C GLY A 291 -23.98 21.27 -3.03
N GLY A 292 -23.80 22.37 -2.31
CA GLY A 292 -24.45 23.63 -2.61
C GLY A 292 -24.23 24.67 -1.51
N PRO A 293 -24.96 25.81 -1.56
CA PRO A 293 -24.82 26.87 -0.59
C PRO A 293 -25.73 26.64 0.62
N ILE A 294 -25.22 26.92 1.81
CA ILE A 294 -26.05 27.27 2.98
C ILE A 294 -26.33 28.78 2.92
N VAL A 295 -25.30 29.58 2.61
CA VAL A 295 -25.40 31.02 2.36
C VAL A 295 -24.56 31.33 1.12
N LYS A 296 -25.18 31.85 0.05
CA LYS A 296 -24.48 32.14 -1.21
C LYS A 296 -23.28 33.07 -1.00
N ASN A 297 -22.22 32.83 -1.76
CA ASN A 297 -20.89 33.46 -1.68
C ASN A 297 -20.14 33.28 -0.34
N LYS A 298 -20.78 32.73 0.70
CA LYS A 298 -20.26 32.76 2.08
C LYS A 298 -20.07 31.39 2.73
N LEU A 299 -21.09 30.52 2.73
CA LEU A 299 -21.08 29.25 3.45
C LEU A 299 -21.64 28.13 2.58
N PHE A 300 -20.88 27.05 2.44
CA PHE A 300 -21.18 25.94 1.53
C PHE A 300 -21.09 24.60 2.25
N PHE A 301 -21.77 23.60 1.71
CA PHE A 301 -21.67 22.21 2.17
C PHE A 301 -21.42 21.27 0.99
N PHE A 302 -20.76 20.15 1.30
CA PHE A 302 -20.67 18.99 0.41
C PHE A 302 -20.79 17.71 1.25
N VAL A 303 -21.58 16.75 0.76
CA VAL A 303 -21.72 15.41 1.35
C VAL A 303 -21.61 14.33 0.28
N ASN A 304 -21.03 13.19 0.64
CA ASN A 304 -20.94 12.00 -0.19
C ASN A 304 -21.19 10.74 0.65
N GLY A 305 -21.86 9.76 0.04
CA GLY A 305 -21.95 8.38 0.55
C GLY A 305 -21.66 7.37 -0.55
N GLU A 306 -20.94 6.30 -0.24
CA GLU A 306 -20.72 5.16 -1.15
C GLU A 306 -20.75 3.85 -0.35
N PHE A 307 -21.50 2.89 -0.85
CA PHE A 307 -21.74 1.59 -0.25
C PHE A 307 -21.38 0.49 -1.23
N VAL A 308 -20.38 -0.31 -0.89
CA VAL A 308 -19.93 -1.48 -1.66
C VAL A 308 -20.39 -2.74 -0.91
N LYS A 309 -20.98 -3.69 -1.64
CA LYS A 309 -21.14 -5.07 -1.20
C LYS A 309 -20.60 -5.99 -2.29
N ARG A 310 -19.59 -6.80 -1.96
CA ARG A 310 -18.99 -7.85 -2.78
C ARG A 310 -19.23 -9.20 -2.11
N SER A 311 -19.65 -10.17 -2.91
CA SER A 311 -19.77 -11.58 -2.58
C SER A 311 -18.85 -12.30 -3.56
N SER A 312 -17.83 -12.99 -3.07
CA SER A 312 -16.94 -13.81 -3.89
C SER A 312 -16.77 -15.21 -3.31
N PRO A 313 -16.65 -16.25 -4.14
CA PRO A 313 -16.44 -17.63 -3.71
C PRO A 313 -15.25 -17.73 -2.76
N ALA A 314 -15.46 -18.39 -1.62
CA ALA A 314 -14.40 -18.54 -0.63
C ALA A 314 -13.42 -19.65 -0.99
N LEU A 315 -13.91 -20.70 -1.67
CA LEU A 315 -13.15 -21.92 -2.00
C LEU A 315 -13.17 -22.18 -3.52
N ASP A 316 -12.02 -22.59 -4.03
CA ASP A 316 -11.84 -23.20 -5.35
C ASP A 316 -12.05 -24.72 -5.30
N PHE A 317 -11.82 -25.33 -4.13
CA PHE A 317 -11.99 -26.76 -3.88
C PHE A 317 -13.36 -27.10 -3.27
N VAL A 318 -13.86 -28.30 -3.55
CA VAL A 318 -15.13 -28.86 -3.03
C VAL A 318 -14.92 -30.19 -2.30
N LEU A 319 -15.86 -30.56 -1.43
CA LEU A 319 -15.82 -31.80 -0.66
C LEU A 319 -16.14 -33.03 -1.52
N ASN A 320 -15.49 -34.16 -1.19
CA ASN A 320 -15.75 -35.45 -1.82
C ASN A 320 -17.12 -36.01 -1.38
N ARG A 321 -17.97 -36.26 -2.36
CA ARG A 321 -19.30 -36.89 -2.30
C ARG A 321 -19.38 -38.13 -3.22
N GLY A 322 -18.24 -38.75 -3.49
CA GLY A 322 -18.06 -39.86 -4.44
C GLY A 322 -17.58 -39.43 -5.83
N GLN A 323 -17.45 -38.13 -6.11
CA GLN A 323 -16.93 -37.62 -7.38
C GLN A 323 -15.40 -37.50 -7.40
N THR A 324 -14.81 -37.53 -8.60
CA THR A 324 -13.38 -37.30 -8.84
C THR A 324 -13.15 -36.00 -9.62
N GLY A 325 -12.07 -35.27 -9.33
CA GLY A 325 -11.69 -34.06 -10.06
C GLY A 325 -10.49 -33.36 -9.42
N SER A 326 -9.79 -32.53 -10.19
CA SER A 326 -8.57 -31.83 -9.75
C SER A 326 -8.79 -30.80 -8.62
N ASN A 327 -10.04 -30.37 -8.40
CA ASN A 327 -10.44 -29.49 -7.30
C ASN A 327 -11.31 -30.21 -6.24
N VAL A 328 -11.28 -31.54 -6.17
CA VAL A 328 -12.01 -32.31 -5.15
C VAL A 328 -11.05 -32.64 -4.01
N SER A 329 -11.34 -32.14 -2.81
CA SER A 329 -10.57 -32.47 -1.61
C SER A 329 -10.85 -33.91 -1.17
N ARG A 330 -9.86 -34.59 -0.60
CA ARG A 330 -10.07 -35.90 0.06
C ARG A 330 -11.03 -35.83 1.26
N THR A 331 -11.27 -34.62 1.77
CA THR A 331 -12.25 -34.30 2.81
C THR A 331 -13.65 -34.65 2.31
N THR A 332 -14.33 -35.61 2.95
CA THR A 332 -15.67 -36.02 2.52
C THR A 332 -16.74 -35.09 3.09
N ALA A 333 -17.88 -34.97 2.40
CA ALA A 333 -19.02 -34.25 2.93
C ALA A 333 -19.60 -34.95 4.16
N ALA A 334 -19.71 -36.29 4.12
CA ALA A 334 -20.23 -37.09 5.23
C ALA A 334 -19.44 -36.89 6.54
N ASP A 335 -18.10 -36.88 6.48
CA ASP A 335 -17.25 -36.66 7.66
C ASP A 335 -17.48 -35.25 8.28
N LEU A 336 -17.73 -34.23 7.45
CA LEU A 336 -18.01 -32.86 7.93
C LEU A 336 -19.46 -32.62 8.36
N GLU A 337 -20.43 -33.29 7.74
CA GLU A 337 -21.83 -33.27 8.14
C GLU A 337 -22.01 -33.94 9.51
N ASP A 338 -21.37 -35.09 9.72
CA ASP A 338 -21.30 -35.80 11.00
C ASP A 338 -20.58 -34.97 12.10
N LEU A 339 -19.42 -34.38 11.78
CA LEU A 339 -18.71 -33.50 12.71
C LEU A 339 -19.54 -32.24 13.04
N GLY A 340 -20.22 -31.66 12.06
CA GLY A 340 -21.11 -30.52 12.25
C GLY A 340 -22.32 -30.83 13.12
N ALA A 341 -22.96 -31.98 12.89
CA ALA A 341 -24.06 -32.47 13.72
C ALA A 341 -23.60 -32.68 15.18
N PHE A 342 -22.46 -33.33 15.38
CA PHE A 342 -21.86 -33.53 16.71
C PHE A 342 -21.59 -32.20 17.43
N MET A 343 -20.95 -31.24 16.76
CA MET A 343 -20.65 -29.91 17.34
C MET A 343 -21.90 -29.12 17.69
N LYS A 344 -22.93 -29.19 16.85
CA LYS A 344 -24.23 -28.53 17.07
C LYS A 344 -25.03 -29.20 18.20
N GLU A 345 -24.98 -30.53 18.31
CA GLU A 345 -25.65 -31.27 19.37
C GLU A 345 -24.97 -31.02 20.74
N LYS A 346 -23.66 -31.26 20.81
CA LYS A 346 -22.90 -31.30 22.07
C LYS A 346 -22.46 -29.94 22.60
N PHE A 347 -22.03 -29.04 21.72
CA PHE A 347 -21.49 -27.72 22.11
C PHE A 347 -22.36 -26.53 21.70
N LYS A 348 -23.48 -26.78 20.99
CA LYS A 348 -24.31 -25.75 20.34
C LYS A 348 -23.49 -24.85 19.40
N TYR A 349 -22.39 -25.38 18.86
CA TYR A 349 -21.48 -24.67 17.98
C TYR A 349 -21.86 -24.94 16.52
N ASP A 350 -22.18 -23.88 15.77
CA ASP A 350 -22.43 -23.97 14.34
C ASP A 350 -21.12 -23.79 13.57
N ILE A 351 -20.68 -24.85 12.86
CA ILE A 351 -19.50 -24.82 11.99
C ILE A 351 -19.75 -24.04 10.69
N GLY A 352 -20.99 -23.69 10.38
CA GLY A 352 -21.39 -22.98 9.16
C GLY A 352 -21.39 -23.90 7.92
N ALA A 353 -21.44 -23.30 6.73
CA ALA A 353 -21.39 -24.06 5.49
C ALA A 353 -20.06 -24.82 5.33
N ILE A 354 -20.13 -26.09 4.93
CA ILE A 354 -18.96 -26.99 4.85
C ILE A 354 -18.16 -26.81 3.55
N ASP A 355 -18.83 -26.46 2.45
CA ASP A 355 -18.24 -25.97 1.19
C ASP A 355 -19.24 -25.07 0.43
N ASN A 356 -18.89 -24.64 -0.79
CA ASN A 356 -19.73 -23.82 -1.68
C ASN A 356 -20.25 -22.49 -1.08
N PHE A 357 -19.55 -21.94 -0.08
CA PHE A 357 -19.85 -20.65 0.52
C PHE A 357 -18.99 -19.51 -0.04
N ASN A 358 -19.47 -18.29 0.14
CA ASN A 358 -18.80 -17.07 -0.27
C ASN A 358 -18.15 -16.36 0.92
N ASN A 359 -17.07 -15.63 0.64
CA ASN A 359 -16.58 -14.57 1.48
C ASN A 359 -17.32 -13.27 1.11
N GLU A 360 -17.98 -12.68 2.10
CA GLU A 360 -18.61 -11.37 1.96
C GLU A 360 -17.59 -10.26 2.27
N ASN A 361 -17.71 -9.15 1.55
CA ASN A 361 -16.92 -7.95 1.75
C ASN A 361 -17.83 -6.73 1.63
N THR A 362 -17.78 -5.84 2.61
CA THR A 362 -18.60 -4.63 2.64
C THR A 362 -17.77 -3.42 2.96
N SER A 363 -18.13 -2.27 2.37
CA SER A 363 -17.52 -0.99 2.69
C SER A 363 -18.58 0.11 2.65
N LYS A 364 -18.60 0.94 3.68
CA LYS A 364 -19.52 2.07 3.86
C LYS A 364 -18.66 3.32 4.05
N LYS A 365 -18.73 4.23 3.09
CA LYS A 365 -17.94 5.47 3.06
C LYS A 365 -18.90 6.64 3.17
N PHE A 366 -18.63 7.57 4.06
CA PHE A 366 -19.37 8.82 4.21
C PHE A 366 -18.40 9.98 4.43
N LEU A 367 -18.68 11.11 3.78
CA LEU A 367 -17.93 12.35 3.95
C LEU A 367 -18.90 13.52 4.08
N ALA A 368 -18.59 14.43 4.99
CA ALA A 368 -19.20 15.76 5.08
C ALA A 368 -18.11 16.84 5.12
N ARG A 369 -18.33 17.92 4.39
CA ARG A 369 -17.44 19.10 4.31
C ARG A 369 -18.28 20.37 4.41
N ILE A 370 -17.75 21.37 5.11
CA ILE A 370 -18.23 22.74 5.17
C ILE A 370 -17.11 23.67 4.74
N ASP A 371 -17.39 24.60 3.83
CA ASP A 371 -16.47 25.66 3.42
C ASP A 371 -17.08 27.03 3.77
N TYR A 372 -16.37 27.83 4.57
CA TYR A 372 -16.83 29.14 5.05
C TYR A 372 -15.84 30.24 4.66
N ASN A 373 -16.26 31.10 3.73
CA ASN A 373 -15.61 32.37 3.45
C ASN A 373 -15.99 33.35 4.57
N ILE A 374 -15.18 33.42 5.63
CA ILE A 374 -15.38 34.32 6.78
C ILE A 374 -15.31 35.78 6.27
N SER A 375 -14.29 36.07 5.46
CA SER A 375 -14.06 37.34 4.75
C SER A 375 -13.26 37.08 3.46
N ASP A 376 -12.93 38.13 2.71
CA ASP A 376 -11.99 38.03 1.58
C ASP A 376 -10.61 37.51 2.04
N ALA A 377 -10.18 37.88 3.26
CA ALA A 377 -8.92 37.48 3.87
C ALA A 377 -8.95 36.06 4.45
N HIS A 378 -10.03 35.65 5.15
CA HIS A 378 -10.06 34.40 5.93
C HIS A 378 -11.08 33.38 5.38
N LYS A 379 -10.62 32.15 5.15
CA LYS A 379 -11.41 31.04 4.59
C LYS A 379 -11.18 29.78 5.42
N LEU A 380 -12.25 29.23 6.00
CA LEU A 380 -12.23 28.06 6.88
C LEU A 380 -12.87 26.86 6.19
N THR A 381 -12.19 25.72 6.20
CA THR A 381 -12.72 24.41 5.80
C THR A 381 -12.85 23.51 7.03
N LEU A 382 -13.98 22.82 7.18
CA LEU A 382 -14.15 21.73 8.14
C LEU A 382 -14.56 20.47 7.38
N ARG A 383 -13.94 19.32 7.69
CA ARG A 383 -14.27 18.02 7.07
C ARG A 383 -14.32 16.91 8.10
N TYR A 384 -15.31 16.04 7.96
CA TYR A 384 -15.36 14.72 8.58
C TYR A 384 -15.43 13.62 7.52
N SER A 385 -14.68 12.55 7.73
CA SER A 385 -14.71 11.36 6.89
C SER A 385 -14.85 10.11 7.76
N HIS A 386 -15.77 9.25 7.37
CA HIS A 386 -16.15 8.03 8.06
C HIS A 386 -16.09 6.87 7.06
N HIS A 387 -15.37 5.83 7.42
CA HIS A 387 -15.30 4.60 6.64
C HIS A 387 -15.40 3.41 7.58
N ASP A 388 -16.32 2.50 7.30
CA ASP A 388 -16.36 1.17 7.92
C ASP A 388 -16.28 0.12 6.81
N SER A 389 -15.39 -0.85 6.94
CA SER A 389 -15.37 -2.02 6.07
C SER A 389 -15.01 -3.29 6.83
N ASP A 390 -15.68 -4.36 6.41
CA ASP A 390 -15.52 -5.71 6.91
C ASP A 390 -15.21 -6.61 5.71
N SER A 391 -14.23 -7.51 5.84
CA SER A 391 -13.95 -8.57 4.86
C SER A 391 -13.85 -9.92 5.53
N ASP A 392 -14.66 -10.85 5.06
CA ASP A 392 -14.51 -12.27 5.39
C ASP A 392 -13.15 -12.79 4.91
N VAL A 393 -12.54 -13.64 5.75
CA VAL A 393 -11.31 -14.38 5.45
C VAL A 393 -11.49 -15.82 5.90
N LEU A 394 -10.95 -16.76 5.12
CA LEU A 394 -10.81 -18.17 5.53
C LEU A 394 -9.90 -18.31 6.75
N ILE A 395 -9.97 -19.48 7.41
CA ILE A 395 -8.97 -19.85 8.42
C ILE A 395 -7.55 -19.78 7.83
N SER A 396 -6.61 -19.28 8.62
CA SER A 396 -5.21 -19.14 8.23
C SER A 396 -4.60 -20.49 7.87
N GLN A 397 -3.89 -20.54 6.74
CA GLN A 397 -3.13 -21.71 6.32
C GLN A 397 -1.76 -21.82 7.02
N SER A 398 -1.30 -20.75 7.69
CA SER A 398 0.00 -20.70 8.38
C SER A 398 0.01 -21.61 9.62
N ASN A 399 1.17 -22.24 9.86
CA ASN A 399 1.46 -22.99 11.08
C ASN A 399 2.32 -22.21 12.09
N SER A 400 2.75 -20.98 11.73
CA SER A 400 3.60 -20.09 12.54
C SER A 400 4.77 -20.82 13.21
N SER A 401 5.60 -21.49 12.41
CA SER A 401 6.76 -22.26 12.88
C SER A 401 6.37 -23.34 13.91
N ASN A 402 5.35 -24.13 13.58
CA ASN A 402 4.76 -25.19 14.43
C ASN A 402 4.11 -24.72 15.75
N THR A 403 3.96 -23.41 15.98
CA THR A 403 3.26 -22.88 17.18
C THR A 403 1.74 -22.82 17.01
N ALA A 404 1.22 -22.97 15.80
CA ALA A 404 -0.20 -22.99 15.50
C ALA A 404 -0.54 -24.20 14.60
N GLY A 405 -0.52 -25.42 15.15
CA GLY A 405 -0.86 -26.66 14.42
C GLY A 405 0.14 -26.99 13.29
N PHE A 406 -0.33 -27.70 12.25
CA PHE A 406 0.45 -28.05 11.04
C PHE A 406 0.13 -27.16 9.83
N GLY A 407 -1.03 -26.49 9.81
CA GLY A 407 -1.45 -25.61 8.71
C GLY A 407 -2.17 -26.37 7.59
N ASN A 408 -2.14 -25.82 6.37
CA ASN A 408 -2.75 -26.42 5.17
C ASN A 408 -4.22 -26.84 5.37
N ARG A 409 -5.03 -25.94 5.94
CA ARG A 409 -6.34 -26.26 6.53
C ARG A 409 -7.51 -26.27 5.56
N THR A 410 -7.37 -25.64 4.41
CA THR A 410 -8.49 -25.42 3.50
C THR A 410 -8.01 -25.14 2.07
N ASN A 411 -8.96 -25.08 1.14
CA ASN A 411 -8.72 -24.80 -0.27
C ASN A 411 -7.62 -25.67 -0.91
N SER A 412 -7.61 -26.98 -0.62
CA SER A 412 -6.62 -27.92 -1.13
C SER A 412 -7.16 -29.34 -1.33
N LEU A 413 -6.42 -30.16 -2.09
CA LEU A 413 -6.66 -31.60 -2.21
C LEU A 413 -6.63 -32.32 -0.85
N SER A 414 -5.84 -31.84 0.12
CA SER A 414 -5.64 -32.51 1.41
C SER A 414 -6.66 -32.14 2.47
N ALA A 415 -7.18 -30.90 2.46
CA ALA A 415 -8.09 -30.41 3.49
C ALA A 415 -9.08 -29.33 2.99
N ILE A 416 -10.29 -29.35 3.56
CA ILE A 416 -11.28 -28.26 3.56
C ILE A 416 -11.73 -28.03 5.00
N SER A 417 -11.89 -26.75 5.39
CA SER A 417 -12.45 -26.37 6.69
C SER A 417 -13.76 -25.57 6.53
N PRO A 418 -14.78 -25.79 7.39
CA PRO A 418 -16.07 -25.08 7.34
C PRO A 418 -15.99 -23.56 7.51
N GLN A 419 -17.01 -22.86 7.00
CA GLN A 419 -17.10 -21.40 6.91
C GLN A 419 -16.81 -20.66 8.22
N ASN A 420 -17.32 -21.14 9.36
CA ASN A 420 -17.20 -20.44 10.65
C ASN A 420 -15.85 -20.66 11.35
N THR A 421 -14.92 -21.41 10.73
CA THR A 421 -13.50 -21.38 11.13
C THR A 421 -12.77 -20.12 10.67
N GLY A 422 -13.31 -19.46 9.64
CA GLY A 422 -12.85 -18.17 9.19
C GLY A 422 -13.15 -17.04 10.17
N TYR A 423 -12.72 -15.84 9.81
CA TYR A 423 -12.86 -14.63 10.59
C TYR A 423 -13.20 -13.46 9.70
N ILE A 424 -13.38 -12.28 10.29
CA ILE A 424 -13.66 -11.03 9.57
C ILE A 424 -12.58 -10.02 9.95
N ILE A 425 -11.92 -9.42 8.95
CA ILE A 425 -11.03 -8.27 9.14
C ILE A 425 -11.86 -6.99 9.08
N GLN A 426 -11.65 -6.08 10.03
CA GLN A 426 -12.10 -4.70 9.93
C GLN A 426 -11.00 -3.79 9.36
N ASP A 427 -11.37 -2.68 8.72
CA ASP A 427 -10.46 -1.60 8.29
C ASP A 427 -11.22 -0.26 8.33
N ASN A 428 -11.54 0.19 9.55
CA ASN A 428 -12.43 1.33 9.78
C ASN A 428 -11.62 2.61 10.00
N THR A 429 -11.98 3.71 9.33
CA THR A 429 -11.32 5.02 9.46
C THR A 429 -12.29 6.09 9.98
N ARG A 430 -11.78 6.99 10.82
CA ARG A 430 -12.40 8.26 11.23
C ARG A 430 -11.38 9.37 11.00
N SER A 431 -11.71 10.41 10.25
CA SER A 431 -10.83 11.56 10.01
C SER A 431 -11.57 12.87 10.20
N PHE A 432 -10.95 13.79 10.93
CA PHE A 432 -11.37 15.18 11.09
C PHE A 432 -10.28 16.10 10.55
N VAL A 433 -10.69 17.16 9.85
CA VAL A 433 -9.83 18.26 9.38
C VAL A 433 -10.49 19.58 9.70
N ALA A 434 -9.70 20.52 10.22
CA ALA A 434 -9.97 21.94 10.19
C ALA A 434 -8.81 22.65 9.49
N GLU A 435 -9.10 23.49 8.50
CA GLU A 435 -8.10 24.26 7.75
C GLU A 435 -8.53 25.73 7.71
N LEU A 436 -7.64 26.64 8.12
CA LEU A 436 -7.83 28.08 8.04
C LEU A 436 -6.77 28.67 7.10
N ASN A 437 -7.22 29.18 5.96
CA ASN A 437 -6.41 29.95 5.02
C ASN A 437 -6.65 31.45 5.27
N SER A 438 -5.56 32.21 5.43
CA SER A 438 -5.57 33.65 5.69
C SER A 438 -4.64 34.39 4.72
N ASN A 439 -5.09 35.49 4.13
CA ASN A 439 -4.29 36.37 3.28
C ASN A 439 -4.33 37.81 3.84
N PHE A 440 -3.16 38.34 4.20
CA PHE A 440 -2.99 39.65 4.82
C PHE A 440 -2.42 40.64 3.78
N GLY A 441 -3.33 41.20 2.98
CA GLY A 441 -3.01 42.29 2.03
C GLY A 441 -2.04 41.91 0.93
N GLY A 442 -2.01 40.64 0.49
CA GLY A 442 -1.12 40.15 -0.57
C GLY A 442 0.36 40.02 -0.18
N LYS A 443 0.78 40.55 0.99
CA LYS A 443 2.17 40.51 1.46
C LYS A 443 2.48 39.26 2.28
N PHE A 444 1.52 38.79 3.08
CA PHE A 444 1.63 37.55 3.83
C PHE A 444 0.43 36.64 3.58
N ALA A 445 0.67 35.34 3.54
CA ALA A 445 -0.37 34.33 3.57
C ALA A 445 -0.05 33.26 4.61
N ASN A 446 -1.10 32.73 5.23
CA ASN A 446 -1.00 31.73 6.29
C ASN A 446 -1.98 30.58 6.02
N ASN A 447 -1.53 29.35 6.25
CA ASN A 447 -2.30 28.12 6.09
C ASN A 447 -2.11 27.24 7.33
N LEU A 448 -3.09 27.29 8.23
CA LEU A 448 -3.16 26.52 9.48
C LEU A 448 -4.07 25.31 9.28
N ILE A 449 -3.59 24.08 9.47
CA ILE A 449 -4.38 22.84 9.34
C ILE A 449 -4.26 22.02 10.63
N GLY A 450 -5.37 21.63 11.24
CA GLY A 450 -5.42 20.68 12.35
C GLY A 450 -6.16 19.42 11.93
N THR A 451 -5.55 18.25 12.13
CA THR A 451 -6.14 16.96 11.73
C THR A 451 -6.04 15.88 12.81
N PHE A 452 -7.05 15.02 12.84
CA PHE A 452 -7.07 13.82 13.67
C PHE A 452 -7.60 12.65 12.84
N ASN A 453 -6.78 11.62 12.68
CA ASN A 453 -7.16 10.35 12.05
C ASN A 453 -7.14 9.25 13.12
N LYS A 454 -8.16 8.39 13.14
CA LYS A 454 -8.16 7.12 13.87
C LYS A 454 -8.53 5.98 12.93
N GLN A 455 -7.76 4.90 12.97
CA GLN A 455 -8.02 3.66 12.27
C GLN A 455 -8.19 2.51 13.28
N ILE A 456 -9.09 1.57 12.96
CA ILE A 456 -9.41 0.39 13.77
C ILE A 456 -9.43 -0.80 12.82
N GLU A 457 -8.51 -1.74 13.02
CA GLU A 457 -8.29 -2.90 12.14
C GLU A 457 -8.42 -4.25 12.91
N ASP A 458 -9.30 -4.28 13.91
CA ASP A 458 -9.66 -5.45 14.71
C ASP A 458 -10.12 -6.64 13.86
N ARG A 459 -10.05 -7.85 14.43
CA ARG A 459 -10.71 -9.03 13.86
C ARG A 459 -12.01 -9.36 14.62
N LYS A 460 -13.07 -9.73 13.89
CA LYS A 460 -14.28 -10.36 14.46
C LYS A 460 -14.30 -11.86 14.20
N TYR A 461 -15.04 -12.56 15.04
CA TYR A 461 -15.32 -13.99 14.91
C TYR A 461 -16.57 -14.23 14.06
N LYS A 462 -16.61 -15.32 13.29
CA LYS A 462 -17.81 -15.76 12.54
C LYS A 462 -18.78 -16.60 13.40
N ALA A 463 -18.26 -17.21 14.47
CA ALA A 463 -19.00 -17.95 15.49
C ALA A 463 -18.48 -17.57 16.89
N PRO A 464 -19.10 -18.02 18.00
CA PRO A 464 -18.52 -17.89 19.34
C PRO A 464 -17.09 -18.43 19.42
N LEU A 465 -16.31 -17.98 20.41
CA LEU A 465 -14.96 -18.50 20.63
C LEU A 465 -14.98 -20.00 20.96
N PHE A 466 -14.12 -20.76 20.29
CA PHE A 466 -13.90 -22.19 20.54
C PHE A 466 -12.41 -22.50 20.25
N PRO A 467 -11.77 -23.44 20.97
CA PRO A 467 -10.39 -23.82 20.68
C PRO A 467 -10.19 -24.23 19.21
N THR A 468 -9.02 -23.95 18.64
CA THR A 468 -8.72 -24.44 17.29
C THR A 468 -8.52 -25.94 17.35
N VAL A 469 -9.38 -26.73 16.69
CA VAL A 469 -9.28 -28.19 16.67
C VAL A 469 -8.95 -28.61 15.24
N GLU A 470 -7.68 -28.92 15.02
CA GLU A 470 -7.16 -29.45 13.75
C GLU A 470 -7.24 -30.96 13.78
N ILE A 471 -7.76 -31.57 12.71
CA ILE A 471 -7.97 -33.01 12.63
C ILE A 471 -7.21 -33.54 11.43
N GLN A 472 -6.39 -34.57 11.66
CA GLN A 472 -5.64 -35.25 10.61
C GLN A 472 -6.42 -36.46 10.06
N LYS A 473 -5.90 -36.97 8.94
CA LYS A 473 -6.16 -38.29 8.37
C LYS A 473 -4.88 -38.66 7.64
N ASP A 474 -4.35 -39.87 7.84
CA ASP A 474 -3.10 -40.33 7.22
C ASP A 474 -1.90 -39.37 7.44
N GLY A 475 -1.74 -38.88 8.68
CA GLY A 475 -0.60 -38.05 9.11
C GLY A 475 -0.58 -36.62 8.54
N SER A 476 -1.64 -36.18 7.86
CA SER A 476 -1.75 -34.85 7.26
C SER A 476 -3.09 -34.20 7.61
N THR A 477 -3.15 -32.86 7.65
CA THR A 477 -4.39 -32.11 7.92
C THR A 477 -5.52 -32.58 7.01
N TYR A 478 -6.69 -32.81 7.59
CA TYR A 478 -7.91 -33.26 6.91
C TYR A 478 -9.00 -32.19 7.01
N THR A 479 -9.20 -31.64 8.20
CA THR A 479 -10.06 -30.47 8.41
C THR A 479 -9.65 -29.72 9.69
N THR A 480 -10.30 -28.60 9.95
CA THR A 480 -10.19 -27.85 11.21
C THR A 480 -11.57 -27.33 11.58
N ILE A 481 -11.85 -27.25 12.89
CA ILE A 481 -13.04 -26.59 13.45
C ILE A 481 -12.63 -25.64 14.59
N GLY A 482 -13.60 -24.87 15.10
CA GLY A 482 -13.34 -23.82 16.09
C GLY A 482 -12.77 -22.55 15.47
N SER A 483 -12.21 -21.65 16.29
CA SER A 483 -11.73 -20.35 15.82
C SER A 483 -10.37 -20.43 15.10
N ASP A 484 -10.13 -19.54 14.12
CA ASP A 484 -8.81 -19.31 13.52
C ASP A 484 -7.74 -19.03 14.59
N PRO A 485 -6.57 -19.71 14.58
CA PRO A 485 -5.59 -19.63 15.67
C PRO A 485 -4.89 -18.26 15.82
N PHE A 486 -5.09 -17.32 14.88
CA PHE A 486 -4.50 -15.98 14.91
C PHE A 486 -5.51 -14.88 15.20
N THR A 487 -6.77 -15.22 15.49
CA THR A 487 -7.89 -14.27 15.60
C THR A 487 -8.34 -13.97 17.03
N PRO A 488 -8.41 -14.96 17.95
CA PRO A 488 -8.56 -14.70 19.38
C PRO A 488 -7.47 -13.75 19.87
N ASN A 489 -7.90 -12.68 20.55
CA ASN A 489 -7.01 -11.60 20.98
C ASN A 489 -6.12 -11.03 19.85
N ASN A 490 -6.74 -10.72 18.70
CA ASN A 490 -6.14 -9.95 17.61
C ASN A 490 -6.90 -8.63 17.41
N ARG A 491 -6.36 -7.55 17.95
CA ARG A 491 -6.95 -6.19 17.95
C ARG A 491 -5.90 -5.14 17.64
N LEU A 492 -6.30 -4.12 16.90
CA LEU A 492 -5.42 -3.02 16.51
C LEU A 492 -6.25 -1.75 16.35
N ASP A 493 -5.96 -0.74 17.15
CA ASP A 493 -6.34 0.63 16.83
C ASP A 493 -5.12 1.56 16.88
N TYR A 494 -5.13 2.56 16.00
CA TYR A 494 -4.10 3.59 15.97
C TYR A 494 -4.67 4.94 15.57
N SER A 495 -3.99 5.99 16.00
CA SER A 495 -4.40 7.37 15.74
C SER A 495 -3.20 8.26 15.45
N THR A 496 -3.39 9.17 14.50
CA THR A 496 -2.45 10.24 14.15
C THR A 496 -3.13 11.57 14.41
N PHE A 497 -2.59 12.36 15.34
CA PHE A 497 -2.87 13.78 15.47
C PHE A 497 -1.76 14.56 14.76
N ASN A 498 -2.12 15.52 13.91
CA ASN A 498 -1.16 16.40 13.26
C ASN A 498 -1.71 17.83 13.19
N ILE A 499 -0.82 18.79 13.40
CA ILE A 499 -1.11 20.20 13.18
C ILE A 499 -0.03 20.81 12.27
N THR A 500 -0.45 21.72 11.40
CA THR A 500 0.25 22.33 10.27
C THR A 500 0.13 23.84 10.32
N ASP A 501 1.19 24.58 10.03
CA ASP A 501 1.13 26.02 9.80
C ASP A 501 2.21 26.36 8.79
N ASN A 502 1.81 27.10 7.76
CA ASN A 502 2.72 27.63 6.75
C ASN A 502 2.52 29.14 6.71
N LEU A 503 3.57 29.89 7.03
CA LEU A 503 3.61 31.33 6.80
C LEU A 503 4.42 31.62 5.54
N THR A 504 3.78 32.17 4.53
CA THR A 504 4.43 32.62 3.29
C THR A 504 4.52 34.15 3.27
N TYR A 505 5.70 34.68 2.94
CA TYR A 505 6.00 36.11 2.83
C TYR A 505 6.49 36.43 1.41
N PHE A 506 5.80 37.35 0.73
CA PHE A 506 6.13 37.80 -0.62
C PHE A 506 7.03 39.05 -0.55
N ALA A 507 8.27 38.92 -1.03
CA ALA A 507 9.35 39.88 -0.86
C ALA A 507 10.03 40.19 -2.20
N GLY A 508 9.30 40.85 -3.10
CA GLY A 508 9.81 41.22 -4.43
C GLY A 508 10.07 39.99 -5.30
N LYS A 509 11.35 39.68 -5.54
CA LYS A 509 11.78 38.48 -6.27
C LYS A 509 11.78 37.20 -5.43
N HIS A 510 11.67 37.32 -4.11
CA HIS A 510 11.72 36.21 -3.16
C HIS A 510 10.32 35.87 -2.65
N THR A 511 10.03 34.58 -2.47
CA THR A 511 8.85 34.10 -1.74
C THR A 511 9.32 33.16 -0.65
N PHE A 512 9.41 33.68 0.57
CA PHE A 512 9.82 32.90 1.73
C PHE A 512 8.65 32.11 2.28
N THR A 513 8.85 30.84 2.64
CA THR A 513 7.88 30.01 3.36
C THR A 513 8.52 29.43 4.60
N LEU A 514 7.91 29.64 5.76
CA LEU A 514 8.31 29.08 7.06
C LEU A 514 7.21 28.17 7.62
N GLY A 515 7.59 27.16 8.42
CA GLY A 515 6.67 26.35 9.23
C GLY A 515 7.39 25.41 10.21
N ALA A 516 6.65 24.76 11.12
CA ALA A 516 7.15 24.02 12.29
C ALA A 516 6.73 22.52 12.31
N SER A 517 6.57 21.83 13.47
CA SER A 517 5.61 20.70 13.61
C SER A 517 5.29 20.13 14.97
N TYR A 518 4.11 19.50 14.97
CA TYR A 518 3.83 18.32 15.75
C TYR A 518 2.99 17.31 14.95
N GLU A 519 3.49 16.08 14.83
CA GLU A 519 2.68 14.89 14.62
C GLU A 519 2.87 13.95 15.82
N HIS A 520 1.76 13.41 16.32
CA HIS A 520 1.76 12.34 17.32
C HIS A 520 1.04 11.11 16.78
N PHE A 521 1.77 10.00 16.68
CA PHE A 521 1.22 8.69 16.40
C PHE A 521 1.14 7.86 17.69
N LYS A 522 0.04 7.14 17.86
CA LYS A 522 -0.12 6.11 18.88
C LYS A 522 -0.81 4.88 18.26
N SER A 523 -0.31 3.68 18.53
CA SER A 523 -1.03 2.43 18.30
C SER A 523 -1.17 1.63 19.59
N ASN A 524 -2.25 0.85 19.68
CA ASN A 524 -2.41 -0.24 20.65
C ASN A 524 -2.60 -1.52 19.84
N ASN A 525 -1.57 -2.36 19.75
CA ASN A 525 -1.62 -3.63 19.06
C ASN A 525 -1.70 -4.77 20.07
N LEU A 526 -2.71 -5.64 19.96
CA LEU A 526 -2.78 -6.90 20.67
C LEU A 526 -2.75 -8.00 19.62
N PHE A 527 -1.59 -8.59 19.40
CA PHE A 527 -1.44 -9.79 18.58
C PHE A 527 -1.02 -10.96 19.49
N PHE A 528 -2.01 -11.70 19.97
CA PHE A 528 -1.83 -12.75 20.97
C PHE A 528 -2.40 -14.10 20.46
N PRO A 529 -1.81 -14.65 19.37
CA PRO A 529 -2.32 -15.85 18.70
C PRO A 529 -2.22 -17.09 19.59
N THR A 530 -3.02 -18.11 19.31
CA THR A 530 -3.11 -19.40 20.02
C THR A 530 -3.51 -19.31 21.50
N SER A 531 -4.05 -18.16 21.91
CA SER A 531 -4.53 -17.90 23.28
C SER A 531 -5.90 -18.52 23.60
N ASN A 532 -6.55 -19.16 22.64
CA ASN A 532 -7.72 -20.04 22.79
C ASN A 532 -7.35 -21.54 22.78
N GLY A 533 -6.07 -21.89 22.64
CA GLY A 533 -5.59 -23.27 22.51
C GLY A 533 -5.76 -23.85 21.10
N VAL A 534 -4.79 -24.66 20.69
CA VAL A 534 -4.79 -25.42 19.44
C VAL A 534 -4.54 -26.89 19.76
N TYR A 535 -5.50 -27.74 19.41
CA TYR A 535 -5.45 -29.18 19.59
C TYR A 535 -5.36 -29.87 18.22
N VAL A 536 -4.46 -30.83 18.07
CA VAL A 536 -4.32 -31.63 16.84
C VAL A 536 -4.59 -33.11 17.15
N TYR A 537 -5.64 -33.66 16.54
CA TYR A 537 -6.05 -35.06 16.67
C TYR A 537 -5.69 -35.87 15.42
N LYS A 538 -5.47 -37.18 15.58
CA LYS A 538 -5.11 -38.08 14.48
C LYS A 538 -6.33 -38.50 13.65
N SER A 539 -7.54 -38.48 14.24
CA SER A 539 -8.81 -38.70 13.56
C SER A 539 -9.98 -37.88 14.13
N ILE A 540 -11.12 -37.88 13.41
CA ILE A 540 -12.39 -37.30 13.91
C ILE A 540 -12.89 -38.04 15.15
N GLN A 541 -12.66 -39.35 15.24
CA GLN A 541 -13.11 -40.15 16.38
C GLN A 541 -12.36 -39.79 17.66
N ASP A 542 -11.04 -39.57 17.59
CA ASP A 542 -10.22 -39.18 18.74
C ASP A 542 -10.69 -37.82 19.30
N PHE A 543 -11.04 -36.87 18.42
CA PHE A 543 -11.63 -35.61 18.85
C PHE A 543 -12.99 -35.83 19.52
N LYS A 544 -13.88 -36.63 18.92
CA LYS A 544 -15.20 -36.96 19.50
C LYS A 544 -15.07 -37.62 20.87
N ASN A 545 -14.12 -38.53 21.05
CA ASN A 545 -13.79 -39.15 22.33
C ASN A 545 -13.35 -38.10 23.36
N ALA A 546 -12.37 -37.26 23.02
CA ALA A 546 -11.86 -36.20 23.90
C ALA A 546 -12.94 -35.17 24.26
N ALA A 547 -13.79 -34.80 23.31
CA ALA A 547 -14.94 -33.92 23.51
C ALA A 547 -16.00 -34.52 24.45
N ASN A 548 -16.39 -35.78 24.24
CA ASN A 548 -17.34 -36.46 25.12
C ASN A 548 -16.77 -36.67 26.54
N ALA A 549 -15.47 -36.98 26.65
CA ALA A 549 -14.78 -37.12 27.93
C ALA A 549 -14.75 -35.79 28.70
N TYR A 550 -14.48 -34.67 28.02
CA TYR A 550 -14.59 -33.32 28.60
C TYR A 550 -16.01 -33.00 29.07
N LEU A 551 -17.04 -33.38 28.31
CA LEU A 551 -18.44 -33.14 28.69
C LEU A 551 -18.88 -33.99 29.89
N ALA A 552 -18.31 -35.20 30.05
CA ALA A 552 -18.53 -36.04 31.23
C ALA A 552 -17.72 -35.56 32.45
N ASN A 553 -16.51 -35.06 32.24
CA ASN A 553 -15.65 -34.51 33.28
C ASN A 553 -14.77 -33.35 32.75
N PRO A 554 -15.17 -32.08 32.95
CA PRO A 554 -14.39 -30.92 32.53
C PRO A 554 -13.00 -30.81 33.19
N ASN A 555 -12.80 -31.50 34.32
CA ASN A 555 -11.59 -31.42 35.14
C ASN A 555 -10.58 -32.55 34.86
N LEU A 556 -10.72 -33.28 33.74
CA LEU A 556 -9.74 -34.27 33.30
C LEU A 556 -8.29 -33.73 33.38
N THR A 557 -7.37 -34.62 33.76
CA THR A 557 -5.92 -34.39 33.80
C THR A 557 -5.16 -35.22 32.76
N VAL A 558 -5.82 -36.22 32.17
CA VAL A 558 -5.30 -37.11 31.13
C VAL A 558 -6.33 -37.18 30.01
N ALA A 559 -5.89 -37.03 28.77
CA ALA A 559 -6.71 -37.17 27.56
C ALA A 559 -7.04 -38.65 27.31
N PRO A 560 -8.25 -38.99 26.82
CA PRO A 560 -8.60 -40.38 26.50
C PRO A 560 -7.80 -40.93 25.30
N ASP A 561 -7.38 -40.05 24.39
CA ASP A 561 -6.58 -40.35 23.20
C ASP A 561 -5.36 -39.43 23.16
N THR A 562 -4.28 -39.90 22.52
CA THR A 562 -3.03 -39.13 22.39
C THR A 562 -3.20 -37.99 21.38
N LEU A 563 -2.98 -36.76 21.82
CA LEU A 563 -2.88 -35.58 20.96
C LEU A 563 -1.61 -35.66 20.12
N VAL A 564 -1.74 -35.49 18.80
CA VAL A 564 -0.60 -35.35 17.88
C VAL A 564 0.20 -34.10 18.27
N ARG A 565 -0.49 -33.00 18.58
CA ARG A 565 0.09 -31.74 19.05
C ARG A 565 -0.90 -30.97 19.91
N PHE A 566 -0.38 -30.27 20.92
CA PHE A 566 -1.07 -29.19 21.62
C PHE A 566 -0.19 -27.94 21.61
N ASN A 567 -0.78 -26.81 21.21
CA ASN A 567 -0.17 -25.49 21.35
C ASN A 567 -1.07 -24.55 22.13
N TYR A 568 -0.51 -23.76 23.03
CA TYR A 568 -1.24 -22.73 23.77
C TYR A 568 -0.33 -21.57 24.14
N ARG A 569 -0.79 -20.33 23.96
CA ARG A 569 -0.05 -19.13 24.38
C ARG A 569 -0.72 -18.47 25.57
N TYR A 570 0.05 -18.25 26.63
CA TYR A 570 -0.39 -17.63 27.88
C TYR A 570 0.38 -16.35 28.17
N SER A 571 -0.21 -15.49 29.00
CA SER A 571 0.37 -14.21 29.41
C SER A 571 1.25 -14.42 30.64
N LEU A 572 2.37 -13.71 30.68
CA LEU A 572 3.24 -13.61 31.87
C LEU A 572 2.95 -12.36 32.71
N LEU A 573 1.99 -11.53 32.27
CA LEU A 573 1.61 -10.32 32.99
C LEU A 573 0.72 -10.67 34.21
N PRO A 574 0.79 -9.86 35.30
CA PRO A 574 0.00 -10.09 36.51
C PRO A 574 -1.49 -10.31 36.21
N GLY A 575 -2.07 -11.34 36.85
CA GLY A 575 -3.47 -11.72 36.67
C GLY A 575 -3.82 -12.26 35.27
N GLY A 576 -2.83 -12.64 34.44
CA GLY A 576 -3.05 -13.12 33.07
C GLY A 576 -3.46 -12.02 32.10
N ALA A 577 -3.18 -10.75 32.41
CA ALA A 577 -3.58 -9.59 31.61
C ALA A 577 -3.11 -9.68 30.15
N ALA A 578 -3.92 -9.20 29.21
CA ALA A 578 -3.59 -9.26 27.78
C ALA A 578 -2.33 -8.43 27.43
N PRO A 579 -1.35 -8.98 26.69
CA PRO A 579 -0.07 -8.32 26.40
C PRO A 579 -0.19 -7.26 25.29
N TRP A 580 -0.77 -6.10 25.64
CA TRP A 580 -0.93 -4.95 24.75
C TRP A 580 0.39 -4.24 24.41
N GLN A 581 0.71 -4.20 23.13
CA GLN A 581 1.87 -3.52 22.56
C GLN A 581 1.48 -2.07 22.23
N VAL A 582 1.70 -1.17 23.20
CA VAL A 582 1.39 0.27 23.03
C VAL A 582 2.62 1.01 22.50
N PHE A 583 2.60 1.39 21.23
CA PHE A 583 3.67 2.14 20.56
C PHE A 583 3.30 3.61 20.37
N LYS A 584 4.29 4.50 20.44
CA LYS A 584 4.13 5.96 20.34
C LYS A 584 5.30 6.59 19.60
N THR A 585 5.03 7.54 18.72
CA THR A 585 6.06 8.44 18.17
C THR A 585 5.60 9.88 18.24
N GLN A 586 6.57 10.80 18.27
CA GLN A 586 6.35 12.23 18.16
C GLN A 586 7.38 12.81 17.18
N THR A 587 6.93 13.76 16.38
CA THR A 587 7.64 14.21 15.19
C THR A 587 7.48 15.74 15.13
N ALA A 588 8.53 16.45 15.56
CA ALA A 588 8.62 17.92 15.66
C ALA A 588 9.54 18.51 14.57
N SER A 589 9.25 19.65 13.94
CA SER A 589 10.03 20.19 12.81
C SER A 589 10.17 21.68 12.87
N LEU A 590 11.13 22.17 12.09
CA LEU A 590 11.10 23.49 11.49
C LEU A 590 11.55 23.37 10.03
N TYR A 591 11.04 24.21 9.14
CA TYR A 591 11.53 24.36 7.78
C TYR A 591 11.45 25.80 7.30
N ILE A 592 12.35 26.12 6.38
CA ILE A 592 12.36 27.35 5.61
C ILE A 592 12.60 27.03 4.13
N GLN A 593 11.95 27.77 3.25
CA GLN A 593 12.17 27.75 1.81
C GLN A 593 12.16 29.17 1.28
N ASP A 594 12.95 29.42 0.25
CA ASP A 594 12.91 30.62 -0.59
C ASP A 594 12.68 30.20 -2.04
N GLU A 595 11.67 30.79 -2.68
CA GLU A 595 11.47 30.73 -4.13
C GLU A 595 11.92 32.05 -4.77
N ILE A 596 13.00 31.99 -5.53
CA ILE A 596 13.71 33.12 -6.09
C ILE A 596 13.40 33.20 -7.58
N GLN A 597 12.74 34.29 -8.00
CA GLN A 597 12.55 34.65 -9.41
C GLN A 597 13.84 35.31 -9.94
N VAL A 598 14.83 34.49 -10.27
CA VAL A 598 16.18 34.91 -10.71
C VAL A 598 16.10 35.75 -11.99
N ALA A 599 15.32 35.31 -12.96
CA ALA A 599 14.98 36.03 -14.20
C ALA A 599 13.49 35.88 -14.50
N PRO A 600 12.86 36.69 -15.39
CA PRO A 600 11.42 36.60 -15.68
C PRO A 600 10.94 35.20 -16.11
N ASN A 601 11.85 34.39 -16.65
CA ASN A 601 11.63 33.03 -17.14
C ASN A 601 12.39 31.94 -16.36
N PHE A 602 13.10 32.28 -15.29
CA PHE A 602 13.89 31.32 -14.49
C PHE A 602 13.64 31.49 -12.99
N LYS A 603 13.15 30.42 -12.35
CA LYS A 603 12.88 30.32 -10.92
C LYS A 603 13.78 29.25 -10.29
N VAL A 604 14.32 29.55 -9.12
CA VAL A 604 15.05 28.60 -8.25
C VAL A 604 14.33 28.50 -6.92
N THR A 605 14.22 27.29 -6.37
CA THR A 605 13.61 27.02 -5.07
C THR A 605 14.65 26.34 -4.20
N ALA A 606 15.01 26.93 -3.06
CA ALA A 606 15.95 26.35 -2.10
C ALA A 606 15.28 26.25 -0.73
N GLY A 607 15.42 25.11 -0.06
CA GLY A 607 14.80 24.88 1.23
C GLY A 607 15.56 23.91 2.13
N LEU A 608 15.41 24.11 3.44
CA LEU A 608 15.95 23.25 4.48
C LEU A 608 14.84 22.88 5.46
N ARG A 609 14.78 21.60 5.79
CA ARG A 609 13.91 21.04 6.82
C ARG A 609 14.76 20.34 7.88
N GLY A 610 14.43 20.57 9.14
CA GLY A 610 14.85 19.74 10.26
C GLY A 610 13.64 18.98 10.80
N ASP A 611 13.73 17.65 10.89
CA ASP A 611 12.71 16.77 11.43
C ASP A 611 13.26 16.09 12.71
N TYR A 612 12.91 16.60 13.90
CA TYR A 612 13.15 15.90 15.17
C TYR A 612 12.12 14.78 15.33
N ILE A 613 12.60 13.53 15.46
CA ILE A 613 11.75 12.37 15.73
C ILE A 613 12.17 11.75 17.06
N THR A 614 11.19 11.44 17.90
CA THR A 614 11.38 10.77 19.18
C THR A 614 10.35 9.65 19.36
N ILE A 615 10.77 8.61 20.09
CA ILE A 615 9.93 7.47 20.48
C ILE A 615 9.84 7.51 22.02
N PRO A 616 8.79 8.15 22.59
CA PRO A 616 8.63 8.22 24.03
C PRO A 616 8.51 6.83 24.66
N ASN A 617 8.86 6.71 25.95
CA ASN A 617 8.92 5.43 26.66
C ASN A 617 7.71 4.51 26.37
N THR A 618 7.96 3.51 25.53
CA THR A 618 7.05 2.48 25.04
C THR A 618 7.55 1.08 25.39
N SER A 619 8.86 0.95 25.57
CA SER A 619 9.58 -0.33 25.63
C SER A 619 10.12 -0.73 27.00
N LYS A 620 10.34 0.20 27.95
CA LYS A 620 11.07 -0.13 29.20
C LYS A 620 10.46 -1.27 30.01
N GLN A 621 9.14 -1.46 29.96
CA GLN A 621 8.45 -2.56 30.64
C GLN A 621 8.66 -3.95 29.99
N TYR A 622 9.30 -4.00 28.82
CA TYR A 622 9.64 -5.22 28.08
C TYR A 622 11.14 -5.55 28.15
N TYR A 623 11.88 -4.93 29.07
CA TYR A 623 13.29 -5.25 29.31
C TYR A 623 13.44 -6.72 29.73
N ASN A 624 14.21 -7.49 28.96
CA ASN A 624 14.53 -8.88 29.24
C ASN A 624 15.99 -8.96 29.73
N ALA A 625 16.16 -9.24 31.03
CA ALA A 625 17.46 -9.33 31.67
C ALA A 625 18.28 -10.54 31.18
N ASP A 626 17.64 -11.67 30.88
CA ASP A 626 18.31 -12.86 30.35
C ASP A 626 18.92 -12.55 28.98
N VAL A 627 18.15 -11.93 28.07
CA VAL A 627 18.62 -11.52 26.73
C VAL A 627 19.74 -10.48 26.83
N ALA A 628 19.65 -9.52 27.76
CA ALA A 628 20.67 -8.50 27.95
C ALA A 628 21.99 -9.07 28.51
N ALA A 629 21.93 -10.17 29.27
CA ALA A 629 23.12 -10.86 29.78
C ALA A 629 23.88 -11.61 28.67
N LEU A 630 23.17 -12.20 27.70
CA LEU A 630 23.76 -12.94 26.57
C LEU A 630 24.63 -12.06 25.66
N THR A 631 25.57 -12.68 24.94
CA THR A 631 26.41 -12.01 23.94
C THR A 631 26.11 -12.58 22.56
N PHE A 632 25.88 -11.69 21.61
CA PHE A 632 25.50 -11.98 20.23
C PHE A 632 26.61 -11.51 19.28
N LYS A 633 26.44 -11.70 17.96
CA LYS A 633 27.35 -11.18 16.94
C LYS A 633 26.60 -10.32 15.92
N ASP A 634 27.15 -9.17 15.55
CA ASP A 634 26.59 -8.35 14.46
C ASP A 634 26.94 -8.90 13.07
N ASP A 635 26.51 -8.21 12.00
CA ASP A 635 26.81 -8.59 10.61
C ASP A 635 28.28 -8.38 10.20
N LYS A 636 29.16 -8.00 11.13
CA LYS A 636 30.62 -7.91 10.96
C LYS A 636 31.38 -8.92 11.83
N GLY A 637 30.67 -9.70 12.66
CA GLY A 637 31.27 -10.62 13.63
C GLY A 637 31.73 -9.96 14.93
N GLU A 638 31.35 -8.70 15.20
CA GLU A 638 31.66 -8.00 16.45
C GLU A 638 30.67 -8.37 17.57
N ASN A 639 31.10 -8.25 18.82
CA ASN A 639 30.25 -8.57 19.97
C ASN A 639 29.07 -7.60 20.06
N TYR A 640 27.84 -8.12 19.97
CA TYR A 640 26.61 -7.34 20.04
C TYR A 640 25.82 -7.65 21.33
N LYS A 641 25.13 -6.63 21.86
CA LYS A 641 24.25 -6.74 23.03
C LYS A 641 22.86 -6.27 22.66
N VAL A 642 21.84 -7.06 23.03
CA VAL A 642 20.44 -6.78 22.71
C VAL A 642 19.71 -6.31 23.96
N ASN A 643 19.06 -5.16 23.88
CA ASN A 643 18.22 -4.62 24.96
C ASN A 643 16.80 -4.39 24.44
N THR A 644 15.89 -5.31 24.76
CA THR A 644 14.47 -5.24 24.38
C THR A 644 13.71 -4.07 25.04
N GLY A 645 14.29 -3.46 26.06
CA GLY A 645 13.78 -2.25 26.71
C GLY A 645 14.12 -0.95 25.96
N ASN A 646 15.04 -0.98 24.99
CA ASN A 646 15.50 0.19 24.25
C ASN A 646 14.77 0.36 22.92
N VAL A 647 14.77 1.59 22.40
CA VAL A 647 14.16 2.01 21.12
C VAL A 647 15.14 2.91 20.37
N PRO A 648 14.98 3.09 19.04
CA PRO A 648 15.81 3.98 18.26
C PRO A 648 15.93 5.38 18.88
N LYS A 649 17.16 5.88 19.07
CA LYS A 649 17.41 7.13 19.78
C LYS A 649 16.84 8.35 19.03
N SER A 650 16.27 9.28 19.81
CA SER A 650 15.69 10.51 19.32
C SER A 650 16.74 11.37 18.61
N ARG A 651 16.41 11.92 17.43
CA ARG A 651 17.38 12.69 16.63
C ARG A 651 16.69 13.65 15.65
N ILE A 652 17.47 14.63 15.20
CA ILE A 652 17.09 15.54 14.10
C ILE A 652 17.59 14.93 12.79
N TYR A 653 16.70 14.83 11.81
CA TYR A 653 17.05 14.56 10.41
C TYR A 653 17.05 15.87 9.65
N PHE A 654 18.05 16.11 8.79
CA PHE A 654 18.05 17.24 7.88
C PHE A 654 17.67 16.81 6.47
N SER A 655 16.85 17.62 5.81
CA SER A 655 16.35 17.41 4.46
C SER A 655 16.56 18.68 3.63
N PRO A 656 17.80 18.99 3.21
CA PRO A 656 18.07 20.07 2.25
C PRO A 656 17.53 19.70 0.86
N ARG A 657 17.00 20.70 0.15
CA ARG A 657 16.46 20.56 -1.21
C ARG A 657 16.76 21.81 -2.03
N ILE A 658 17.09 21.62 -3.30
CA ILE A 658 17.13 22.67 -4.31
C ILE A 658 16.43 22.17 -5.57
N GLY A 659 15.57 23.01 -6.15
CA GLY A 659 14.89 22.78 -7.41
C GLY A 659 14.94 24.01 -8.29
N PHE A 660 14.66 23.85 -9.57
CA PHE A 660 14.58 24.95 -10.53
C PHE A 660 13.54 24.68 -11.62
N ASN A 661 13.09 25.77 -12.25
CA ASN A 661 12.22 25.77 -13.40
C ASN A 661 12.64 26.90 -14.36
N TRP A 662 12.87 26.57 -15.62
CA TRP A 662 13.32 27.48 -16.68
C TRP A 662 12.43 27.37 -17.91
N ASP A 663 11.66 28.42 -18.20
CA ASP A 663 11.01 28.62 -19.50
C ASP A 663 12.05 29.17 -20.48
N VAL A 664 12.58 28.31 -21.36
CA VAL A 664 13.77 28.58 -22.17
C VAL A 664 13.62 29.82 -23.04
N LYS A 665 12.40 30.11 -23.52
CA LYS A 665 12.11 31.22 -24.44
C LYS A 665 11.20 32.30 -23.83
N GLY A 666 10.78 32.16 -22.57
CA GLY A 666 9.82 33.06 -21.93
C GLY A 666 8.41 33.01 -22.53
N ASN A 667 8.11 31.97 -23.33
CA ASN A 667 6.84 31.80 -24.05
C ASN A 667 6.07 30.53 -23.64
N ARG A 668 6.54 29.82 -22.61
CA ARG A 668 5.96 28.60 -22.03
C ARG A 668 5.77 27.44 -23.01
N MET A 669 6.50 27.43 -24.12
CA MET A 669 6.52 26.32 -25.08
C MET A 669 7.62 25.29 -24.79
N THR A 670 8.69 25.68 -24.10
CA THR A 670 9.84 24.82 -23.79
C THR A 670 10.28 25.08 -22.36
N GLN A 671 10.15 24.09 -21.49
CA GLN A 671 10.52 24.19 -20.08
C GLN A 671 11.59 23.15 -19.73
N VAL A 672 12.65 23.57 -19.04
CA VAL A 672 13.61 22.69 -18.39
C VAL A 672 13.46 22.83 -16.88
N ARG A 673 13.31 21.73 -16.17
CA ARG A 673 13.09 21.69 -14.72
C ARG A 673 13.87 20.56 -14.08
N GLY A 674 14.15 20.67 -12.80
CA GLY A 674 14.83 19.60 -12.07
C GLY A 674 15.20 20.03 -10.66
N GLY A 675 16.03 19.21 -10.02
CA GLY A 675 16.56 19.52 -8.71
C GLY A 675 17.32 18.36 -8.09
N THR A 676 17.69 18.56 -6.82
CA THR A 676 18.28 17.52 -5.99
C THR A 676 18.01 17.78 -4.50
N GLY A 677 17.96 16.72 -3.69
CA GLY A 677 17.78 16.87 -2.25
C GLY A 677 17.54 15.56 -1.50
N LEU A 678 17.50 15.65 -0.18
CA LEU A 678 17.31 14.50 0.71
C LEU A 678 15.84 14.43 1.20
N PHE A 679 15.23 13.25 1.08
CA PHE A 679 13.83 13.00 1.39
C PHE A 679 13.71 12.02 2.55
N LEU A 680 13.03 12.44 3.63
CA LEU A 680 12.71 11.62 4.79
C LEU A 680 11.35 10.93 4.61
N SER A 681 11.34 9.60 4.78
CA SER A 681 10.16 8.76 4.75
C SER A 681 9.60 8.49 6.15
N ARG A 682 8.29 8.21 6.21
CA ARG A 682 7.71 7.43 7.31
C ARG A 682 8.29 6.02 7.31
N ILE A 683 8.29 5.38 8.47
CA ILE A 683 8.49 3.93 8.64
C ILE A 683 7.14 3.27 8.94
N PRO A 684 6.80 2.12 8.35
CA PRO A 684 5.73 1.25 8.82
C PRO A 684 5.96 0.90 10.30
N TYR A 685 5.17 1.46 11.22
CA TYR A 685 5.50 1.39 12.66
C TYR A 685 5.44 -0.02 13.25
N VAL A 686 4.78 -0.97 12.58
CA VAL A 686 4.84 -2.41 12.90
C VAL A 686 6.29 -2.91 13.01
N LEU A 687 7.18 -2.46 12.13
CA LEU A 687 8.59 -2.86 12.06
C LEU A 687 9.34 -2.63 13.37
N ILE A 688 9.13 -1.47 14.01
CA ILE A 688 9.72 -1.16 15.33
C ILE A 688 8.89 -1.84 16.43
N SER A 689 7.56 -1.77 16.36
CA SER A 689 6.70 -2.27 17.43
C SER A 689 6.73 -3.79 17.63
N ASN A 690 7.20 -4.57 16.64
CA ASN A 690 7.38 -6.02 16.74
C ASN A 690 8.26 -6.44 17.93
N GLN A 691 9.19 -5.60 18.39
CA GLN A 691 9.97 -5.86 19.61
C GLN A 691 9.13 -5.82 20.90
N LEU A 692 8.04 -5.05 20.92
CA LEU A 692 7.11 -4.99 22.05
C LEU A 692 6.26 -6.26 22.15
N GLY A 693 6.15 -7.01 21.04
CA GLY A 693 5.51 -8.32 20.99
C GLY A 693 6.47 -9.47 21.31
N ASN A 694 7.61 -9.53 20.63
CA ASN A 694 8.59 -10.62 20.74
C ASN A 694 9.81 -10.20 21.59
N ASN A 695 9.64 -10.14 22.90
CA ASN A 695 10.70 -9.81 23.87
C ASN A 695 10.98 -10.92 24.90
N GLY A 696 10.12 -11.94 25.01
CA GLY A 696 10.30 -13.04 25.95
C GLY A 696 9.98 -12.72 27.42
N VAL A 697 9.28 -11.63 27.72
CA VAL A 697 8.83 -11.30 29.10
C VAL A 697 7.32 -11.05 29.23
N ASN A 698 6.61 -10.83 28.13
CA ASN A 698 5.18 -10.53 28.11
C ASN A 698 4.27 -11.76 27.91
N SER A 699 4.78 -12.83 27.27
CA SER A 699 4.02 -14.03 26.94
C SER A 699 4.92 -15.24 26.75
N ALA A 700 4.33 -16.43 26.87
CA ALA A 700 5.00 -17.72 26.71
C ALA A 700 4.09 -18.73 25.99
N THR A 701 4.68 -19.78 25.45
CA THR A 701 3.97 -20.83 24.70
C THR A 701 4.23 -22.21 25.27
N ILE A 702 3.16 -22.98 25.48
CA ILE A 702 3.21 -24.43 25.58
C ILE A 702 3.17 -24.99 24.16
N GLY A 703 4.09 -25.88 23.83
CA GLY A 703 4.12 -26.58 22.55
C GLY A 703 4.64 -27.99 22.75
N VAL A 704 3.75 -28.98 22.62
CA VAL A 704 4.05 -30.39 22.90
C VAL A 704 3.45 -31.27 21.81
N ASN A 705 4.11 -32.38 21.50
CA ASN A 705 3.66 -33.38 20.52
C ASN A 705 3.43 -34.73 21.23
N ASN A 706 2.59 -35.59 20.67
CA ASN A 706 2.35 -36.97 21.12
C ASN A 706 2.10 -37.08 22.64
N THR A 707 1.10 -36.37 23.15
CA THR A 707 0.87 -36.20 24.60
C THR A 707 -0.56 -36.52 25.03
N VAL A 708 -0.73 -36.90 26.28
CA VAL A 708 -2.04 -37.03 26.96
C VAL A 708 -2.24 -36.01 28.09
N ASN A 709 -1.24 -35.18 28.41
CA ASN A 709 -1.25 -34.33 29.61
C ASN A 709 -2.09 -33.05 29.49
N TYR A 710 -2.68 -32.81 28.31
CA TYR A 710 -3.45 -31.61 27.99
C TYR A 710 -4.82 -32.00 27.39
N PRO A 711 -5.71 -32.64 28.16
CA PRO A 711 -7.04 -33.01 27.69
C PRO A 711 -7.81 -31.82 27.07
N PHE A 712 -8.81 -32.14 26.24
CA PHE A 712 -9.66 -31.11 25.65
C PHE A 712 -10.34 -30.27 26.72
N THR A 713 -10.34 -28.95 26.55
CA THR A 713 -11.06 -28.00 27.40
C THR A 713 -11.41 -26.76 26.57
N LEU A 714 -12.56 -26.15 26.87
CA LEU A 714 -12.95 -24.86 26.28
C LEU A 714 -12.20 -23.68 26.92
N ASP A 715 -11.68 -23.86 28.14
CA ASP A 715 -10.81 -22.92 28.82
C ASP A 715 -9.40 -23.54 28.98
N PRO A 716 -8.43 -23.18 28.11
CA PRO A 716 -7.04 -23.62 28.23
C PRO A 716 -6.25 -22.86 29.30
N SER A 717 -6.79 -21.79 29.90
CA SER A 717 -6.06 -20.99 30.91
C SER A 717 -5.77 -21.78 32.20
N ARG A 718 -6.50 -22.89 32.43
CA ARG A 718 -6.17 -23.90 33.44
C ARG A 718 -4.79 -24.56 33.26
N TYR A 719 -4.15 -24.40 32.10
CA TYR A 719 -2.79 -24.88 31.82
C TYR A 719 -1.72 -23.81 32.05
N ASN A 720 -2.07 -22.62 32.54
CA ASN A 720 -1.10 -21.62 32.95
C ASN A 720 -0.23 -22.18 34.10
N PRO A 721 1.11 -22.25 33.95
CA PRO A 721 1.97 -22.79 34.99
C PRO A 721 2.01 -21.85 36.20
N THR A 722 2.00 -22.42 37.41
CA THR A 722 2.03 -21.69 38.68
C THR A 722 3.36 -21.01 39.00
N ASN A 723 4.46 -21.43 38.37
CA ASN A 723 5.79 -20.82 38.49
C ASN A 723 6.37 -20.58 37.09
N SER A 724 6.64 -19.32 36.73
CA SER A 724 7.13 -18.91 35.41
C SER A 724 8.62 -18.54 35.40
N ALA A 725 9.46 -19.29 36.10
CA ALA A 725 10.88 -19.00 36.25
C ALA A 725 11.70 -19.51 35.04
N LYS A 726 12.11 -18.56 34.18
CA LYS A 726 12.87 -18.71 32.93
C LYS A 726 12.13 -19.41 31.78
N LEU A 727 11.98 -18.69 30.66
CA LEU A 727 11.52 -19.26 29.39
C LEU A 727 12.68 -19.89 28.62
N THR A 728 12.38 -20.90 27.80
CA THR A 728 13.34 -21.53 26.88
C THR A 728 12.77 -21.57 25.47
N GLY A 729 13.55 -21.19 24.45
CA GLY A 729 13.20 -21.41 23.04
C GLY A 729 12.25 -20.37 22.41
N TYR A 730 12.22 -19.15 22.91
CA TYR A 730 11.49 -18.03 22.30
C TYR A 730 12.36 -17.25 21.30
N GLN A 731 11.70 -16.56 20.35
CA GLN A 731 12.33 -15.63 19.40
C GLN A 731 12.29 -14.21 19.97
N VAL A 732 13.35 -13.43 19.73
CA VAL A 732 13.42 -12.01 20.09
C VAL A 732 13.48 -11.16 18.83
N ASN A 733 12.68 -10.10 18.81
CA ASN A 733 12.78 -9.02 17.83
C ASN A 733 13.28 -7.76 18.56
N ALA A 734 14.17 -7.00 17.93
CA ALA A 734 14.69 -5.74 18.46
C ALA A 734 14.92 -4.73 17.34
N SER A 735 15.04 -3.46 17.71
CA SER A 735 15.53 -2.39 16.84
C SER A 735 16.91 -1.96 17.31
N ASP A 736 17.81 -1.69 16.38
CA ASP A 736 19.08 -1.05 16.66
C ASP A 736 18.83 0.34 17.29
N GLU A 737 19.52 0.67 18.39
CA GLU A 737 19.42 1.99 19.02
C GLU A 737 19.84 3.11 18.06
N ASP A 738 20.76 2.80 17.14
CA ASP A 738 21.23 3.72 16.14
C ASP A 738 20.38 3.75 14.85
N LEU A 739 19.31 2.93 14.78
CA LEU A 739 18.37 2.87 13.65
C LEU A 739 17.83 4.25 13.26
N LYS A 740 17.92 4.56 11.98
CA LYS A 740 17.44 5.78 11.34
C LYS A 740 16.19 5.51 10.51
N PHE A 741 15.27 6.46 10.55
CA PHE A 741 14.13 6.52 9.63
C PHE A 741 14.62 6.59 8.17
N PRO A 742 13.87 6.04 7.20
CA PRO A 742 14.39 5.91 5.86
C PRO A 742 14.60 7.26 5.18
N GLN A 743 15.81 7.46 4.65
CA GLN A 743 16.16 8.64 3.87
C GLN A 743 16.66 8.23 2.49
N VAL A 744 16.20 8.94 1.47
CA VAL A 744 16.58 8.75 0.07
C VAL A 744 16.99 10.08 -0.53
N TRP A 745 18.20 10.13 -1.09
CA TRP A 745 18.63 11.26 -1.91
C TRP A 745 17.99 11.14 -3.28
N LYS A 746 17.32 12.19 -3.77
CA LYS A 746 16.67 12.22 -5.08
C LYS A 746 17.24 13.33 -5.94
N SER A 747 17.40 13.05 -7.22
CA SER A 747 17.71 14.03 -8.26
C SER A 747 16.85 13.76 -9.48
N ASN A 748 16.45 14.80 -10.21
CA ASN A 748 15.84 14.64 -11.53
C ASN A 748 16.21 15.79 -12.47
N ILE A 749 16.03 15.55 -13.76
CA ILE A 749 15.99 16.57 -14.80
C ILE A 749 14.90 16.20 -15.81
N GLY A 750 14.08 17.17 -16.18
CA GLY A 750 12.98 17.01 -17.12
C GLY A 750 12.92 18.16 -18.12
N ILE A 751 12.58 17.82 -19.36
CA ILE A 751 12.30 18.76 -20.44
C ILE A 751 10.85 18.53 -20.88
N ASP A 752 10.04 19.59 -20.85
CA ASP A 752 8.69 19.60 -21.39
C ASP A 752 8.63 20.53 -22.62
N GLN A 753 8.09 20.03 -23.72
CA GLN A 753 8.02 20.73 -25.01
C GLN A 753 6.59 20.68 -25.55
N GLN A 754 5.98 21.84 -25.76
CA GLN A 754 4.73 21.95 -26.49
C GLN A 754 5.00 21.80 -27.99
N LEU A 755 4.32 20.83 -28.59
CA LEU A 755 4.37 20.51 -30.01
C LEU A 755 3.12 21.08 -30.72
N GLY A 756 3.02 20.82 -32.02
CA GLY A 756 1.81 21.10 -32.79
C GLY A 756 0.57 20.43 -32.20
N TRP A 757 -0.60 20.98 -32.55
CA TRP A 757 -1.93 20.44 -32.21
C TRP A 757 -2.23 20.36 -30.70
N GLY A 758 -1.45 21.04 -29.85
CA GLY A 758 -1.62 21.01 -28.40
C GLY A 758 -1.23 19.66 -27.78
N VAL A 759 -0.24 18.98 -28.38
CA VAL A 759 0.46 17.84 -27.76
C VAL A 759 1.66 18.38 -26.97
N ILE A 760 1.94 17.78 -25.83
CA ILE A 760 3.08 18.08 -24.96
C ILE A 760 3.96 16.83 -24.90
N ALA A 761 5.23 16.98 -25.23
CA ALA A 761 6.24 15.94 -25.06
C ALA A 761 7.06 16.21 -23.79
N THR A 762 7.18 15.21 -22.92
CA THR A 762 8.05 15.23 -21.74
C THR A 762 9.13 14.17 -21.89
N VAL A 763 10.39 14.52 -21.62
CA VAL A 763 11.47 13.56 -21.35
C VAL A 763 12.05 13.86 -19.97
N GLU A 764 12.12 12.86 -19.09
CA GLU A 764 12.50 13.06 -17.71
C GLU A 764 13.31 11.89 -17.14
N GLY A 765 14.48 12.20 -16.58
CA GLY A 765 15.34 11.26 -15.85
C GLY A 765 15.26 11.50 -14.34
N ILE A 766 15.14 10.43 -13.56
CA ILE A 766 15.10 10.44 -12.09
C ILE A 766 16.17 9.48 -11.56
N PHE A 767 16.91 9.88 -10.54
CA PHE A 767 17.85 9.04 -9.80
C PHE A 767 17.58 9.13 -8.30
N ASN A 768 17.52 7.99 -7.63
CA ASN A 768 17.31 7.86 -6.19
C ASN A 768 18.46 7.03 -5.58
N LYS A 769 19.09 7.53 -4.52
CA LYS A 769 20.12 6.81 -3.75
C LYS A 769 19.63 6.61 -2.32
N ASN A 770 19.58 5.35 -1.87
CA ASN A 770 19.24 5.05 -0.48
C ASN A 770 20.36 5.53 0.45
N TYR A 771 20.00 6.30 1.48
CA TYR A 771 20.91 6.81 2.50
C TYR A 771 20.77 6.01 3.81
N ASN A 772 19.52 5.81 4.25
CA ASN A 772 19.16 4.89 5.34
C ASN A 772 18.10 3.90 4.84
N ALA A 773 18.46 2.85 4.08
CA ALA A 773 17.52 1.74 3.85
C ALA A 773 17.36 0.90 5.13
N LEU A 774 16.28 0.13 5.24
CA LEU A 774 16.04 -0.81 6.35
C LEU A 774 16.47 -2.22 5.95
N ARG A 775 17.03 -2.98 6.89
CA ARG A 775 17.25 -4.43 6.78
C ARG A 775 17.07 -5.11 8.15
N TYR A 776 16.81 -6.41 8.14
CA TYR A 776 17.05 -7.24 9.32
C TYR A 776 18.43 -7.89 9.24
N ILE A 777 18.96 -8.23 10.42
CA ILE A 777 20.07 -9.16 10.65
C ILE A 777 19.64 -10.12 11.78
N ASP A 778 20.14 -11.35 11.82
CA ASP A 778 19.99 -12.24 12.98
C ASP A 778 21.30 -12.25 13.75
N VAL A 779 21.31 -11.62 14.94
CA VAL A 779 22.54 -11.51 15.73
C VAL A 779 22.85 -12.78 16.53
N ASN A 780 21.93 -13.75 16.58
CA ASN A 780 22.18 -15.04 17.20
C ASN A 780 22.63 -16.11 16.20
N LEU A 781 22.58 -15.83 14.89
CA LEU A 781 23.12 -16.72 13.84
C LEU A 781 24.65 -16.75 13.90
N ARG A 782 25.24 -17.94 13.97
CA ARG A 782 26.70 -18.14 13.83
C ARG A 782 27.13 -17.89 12.39
N SER A 783 28.36 -17.42 12.21
CA SER A 783 29.02 -17.42 10.90
C SER A 783 29.12 -18.83 10.33
N ALA A 784 29.23 -18.94 9.00
CA ALA A 784 29.58 -20.17 8.32
C ALA A 784 30.94 -20.72 8.82
N ASN A 785 31.11 -22.04 8.77
CA ASN A 785 32.28 -22.74 9.30
C ASN A 785 32.93 -23.72 8.31
N ALA A 786 32.38 -23.81 7.10
CA ALA A 786 32.89 -24.57 5.97
C ALA A 786 32.25 -24.03 4.69
N ASP A 787 32.68 -24.53 3.54
CA ASP A 787 32.03 -24.29 2.24
C ASP A 787 31.47 -25.62 1.68
N PHE A 788 30.62 -25.54 0.66
CA PHE A 788 30.32 -26.71 -0.17
C PHE A 788 31.51 -27.05 -1.09
N ALA A 789 31.66 -28.35 -1.39
CA ALA A 789 32.69 -28.84 -2.29
C ALA A 789 32.15 -28.99 -3.72
N GLY A 790 32.93 -28.53 -4.69
CA GLY A 790 32.58 -28.58 -6.11
C GLY A 790 32.25 -27.20 -6.70
N PRO A 791 31.46 -27.14 -7.77
CA PRO A 791 31.18 -25.88 -8.50
C PRO A 791 30.23 -24.93 -7.76
N ASP A 792 29.29 -25.46 -6.97
CA ASP A 792 28.59 -24.67 -5.95
C ASP A 792 29.44 -24.73 -4.67
N ASN A 793 30.13 -23.63 -4.38
CA ASN A 793 31.11 -23.50 -3.30
C ASN A 793 30.69 -22.45 -2.25
N ARG A 794 29.38 -22.29 -2.03
CA ARG A 794 28.84 -21.30 -1.08
C ARG A 794 29.21 -21.62 0.37
N ASP A 795 29.14 -20.58 1.20
CA ASP A 795 29.17 -20.65 2.66
C ASP A 795 28.22 -21.74 3.20
N ARG A 796 28.73 -22.57 4.12
CA ARG A 796 27.99 -23.61 4.83
C ARG A 796 28.00 -23.35 6.34
N PHE A 797 26.81 -23.23 6.90
CA PHE A 797 26.58 -22.99 8.33
C PHE A 797 26.70 -24.31 9.13
N PRO A 798 27.00 -24.24 10.44
CA PRO A 798 27.23 -25.43 11.27
C PRO A 798 26.07 -26.43 11.36
N ALA A 799 24.87 -26.04 10.92
CA ALA A 799 23.68 -26.91 10.91
C ALA A 799 23.34 -27.53 9.55
N SER A 800 24.12 -27.28 8.49
CA SER A 800 23.89 -27.92 7.19
C SER A 800 23.95 -29.45 7.33
N GLY A 801 22.94 -30.14 6.80
CA GLY A 801 22.77 -31.60 6.95
C GLY A 801 22.23 -32.06 8.32
N LEU A 802 22.03 -31.17 9.30
CA LEU A 802 21.37 -31.49 10.57
C LEU A 802 19.85 -31.25 10.49
N SER A 803 19.11 -31.75 11.48
CA SER A 803 17.67 -31.49 11.62
C SER A 803 17.23 -31.31 13.08
N GLY A 804 16.02 -30.79 13.26
CA GLY A 804 15.38 -30.64 14.58
C GLY A 804 16.16 -29.75 15.56
N GLY A 805 16.20 -30.15 16.83
CA GLY A 805 16.89 -29.41 17.89
C GLY A 805 18.39 -29.28 17.66
N ALA A 806 19.04 -30.32 17.12
CA ALA A 806 20.48 -30.30 16.83
C ALA A 806 20.86 -29.22 15.81
N ALA A 807 20.06 -29.04 14.75
CA ALA A 807 20.25 -27.95 13.79
C ALA A 807 20.10 -26.56 14.45
N THR A 808 19.16 -26.42 15.40
CA THR A 808 18.92 -25.15 16.10
C THR A 808 20.07 -24.80 17.04
N GLU A 809 20.58 -25.77 17.81
CA GLU A 809 21.74 -25.58 18.69
C GLU A 809 23.02 -25.31 17.90
N ALA A 810 23.23 -26.00 16.77
CA ALA A 810 24.43 -25.84 15.96
C ALA A 810 24.53 -24.46 15.28
N ARG A 811 23.45 -23.95 14.66
CA ARG A 811 23.50 -22.66 13.92
C ARG A 811 23.44 -21.42 14.81
N LEU A 812 23.01 -21.53 16.06
CA LEU A 812 22.82 -20.37 16.94
C LEU A 812 23.92 -20.26 18.00
N ILE A 813 24.32 -19.03 18.34
CA ILE A 813 25.33 -18.75 19.37
C ILE A 813 24.78 -19.19 20.73
N ASN A 814 23.59 -18.70 21.08
CA ASN A 814 22.91 -18.94 22.36
C ASN A 814 21.66 -19.83 22.20
N GLY A 815 21.71 -20.82 21.30
CA GLY A 815 20.55 -21.64 20.89
C GLY A 815 19.86 -22.46 21.98
N LYS A 816 20.45 -22.56 23.18
CA LYS A 816 19.85 -23.21 24.36
C LYS A 816 18.90 -22.28 25.13
N ASP A 817 19.15 -20.98 25.08
CA ASP A 817 18.38 -19.98 25.81
C ASP A 817 17.33 -19.34 24.90
N VAL A 818 17.75 -18.89 23.70
CA VAL A 818 16.95 -18.07 22.78
C VAL A 818 17.12 -18.61 21.34
N SER A 819 16.04 -18.56 20.54
CA SER A 819 16.11 -18.90 19.11
C SER A 819 16.66 -17.72 18.28
N ASN A 820 16.14 -17.43 17.09
CA ASN A 820 16.60 -16.30 16.28
C ASN A 820 16.43 -14.97 17.05
N VAL A 821 17.39 -14.05 16.89
CA VAL A 821 17.34 -12.71 17.49
C VAL A 821 17.49 -11.68 16.38
N TYR A 822 16.35 -11.28 15.82
CA TYR A 822 16.31 -10.40 14.67
C TYR A 822 16.39 -8.94 15.09
N VAL A 823 17.36 -8.21 14.55
CA VAL A 823 17.57 -6.78 14.79
C VAL A 823 17.28 -6.00 13.52
N LEU A 824 16.36 -5.03 13.60
CA LEU A 824 16.09 -4.04 12.56
C LEU A 824 17.19 -2.97 12.59
N THR A 825 17.99 -2.88 11.53
CA THR A 825 19.09 -1.91 11.39
C THR A 825 19.07 -1.26 9.99
N ASN A 826 20.07 -0.44 9.67
CA ASN A 826 20.18 0.26 8.39
C ASN A 826 21.22 -0.30 7.44
N THR A 827 21.07 0.05 6.15
CA THR A 827 22.15 0.01 5.17
C THR A 827 22.12 1.24 4.27
N ASN A 828 23.28 1.67 3.76
CA ASN A 828 23.41 2.70 2.73
C ASN A 828 23.48 2.11 1.31
N LYS A 829 23.38 0.78 1.17
CA LYS A 829 23.28 0.09 -0.12
C LYS A 829 21.89 0.27 -0.73
N GLY A 830 21.80 0.14 -2.05
CA GLY A 830 20.56 0.35 -2.81
C GLY A 830 20.50 1.69 -3.55
N TYR A 831 19.80 1.67 -4.69
CA TYR A 831 19.54 2.82 -5.56
C TYR A 831 18.43 2.46 -6.57
N SER A 832 17.82 3.47 -7.18
CA SER A 832 16.99 3.29 -8.37
C SER A 832 17.16 4.44 -9.36
N TYR A 833 16.89 4.20 -10.63
CA TYR A 833 16.81 5.25 -11.64
C TYR A 833 15.72 4.93 -12.66
N SER A 834 15.19 5.97 -13.30
CA SER A 834 14.22 5.81 -14.39
C SER A 834 14.35 6.92 -15.42
N ILE A 835 14.11 6.57 -16.69
CA ILE A 835 13.96 7.52 -17.79
C ILE A 835 12.57 7.34 -18.37
N THR A 836 11.78 8.41 -18.37
CA THR A 836 10.41 8.45 -18.86
C THR A 836 10.30 9.38 -20.07
N GLY A 837 9.77 8.87 -21.18
CA GLY A 837 9.28 9.68 -22.30
C GLY A 837 7.75 9.64 -22.32
N LYS A 838 7.09 10.79 -22.44
CA LYS A 838 5.62 10.90 -22.45
C LYS A 838 5.14 11.85 -23.54
N LEU A 839 4.06 11.51 -24.22
CA LEU A 839 3.24 12.41 -25.03
C LEU A 839 1.88 12.57 -24.34
N GLU A 840 1.43 13.79 -24.13
CA GLU A 840 0.17 14.11 -23.48
C GLU A 840 -0.60 15.18 -24.25
N LYS A 841 -1.92 15.08 -24.28
CA LYS A 841 -2.80 16.06 -24.93
C LYS A 841 -4.04 16.30 -24.07
N ALA A 842 -4.19 17.55 -23.62
CA ALA A 842 -5.42 18.03 -23.01
C ALA A 842 -6.61 17.87 -23.97
N ALA A 843 -7.80 17.57 -23.43
CA ALA A 843 -8.97 17.27 -24.23
C ALA A 843 -9.46 18.50 -25.01
N THR A 844 -9.29 18.49 -26.33
CA THR A 844 -9.75 19.56 -27.24
C THR A 844 -10.72 18.99 -28.27
N ARG A 845 -11.87 19.64 -28.47
CA ARG A 845 -12.93 19.15 -29.38
C ARG A 845 -13.34 17.69 -29.09
N GLY A 846 -13.28 17.31 -27.81
CA GLY A 846 -13.61 15.96 -27.33
C GLY A 846 -12.45 14.97 -27.27
N PHE A 847 -11.32 15.20 -27.97
CA PHE A 847 -10.19 14.27 -28.03
C PHE A 847 -9.02 14.68 -27.13
N GLY A 848 -8.54 13.76 -26.29
CA GLY A 848 -7.35 13.91 -25.46
C GLY A 848 -6.84 12.58 -24.90
N GLY A 849 -5.71 12.61 -24.20
CA GLY A 849 -5.09 11.40 -23.65
C GLY A 849 -3.60 11.55 -23.37
N MET A 850 -2.95 10.46 -22.97
CA MET A 850 -1.49 10.36 -22.90
C MET A 850 -0.99 8.97 -23.26
N VAL A 851 0.26 8.89 -23.72
CA VAL A 851 1.05 7.67 -23.80
C VAL A 851 2.45 7.95 -23.24
N GLY A 852 2.94 7.06 -22.39
CA GLY A 852 4.26 7.15 -21.79
C GLY A 852 5.00 5.81 -21.86
N TYR A 853 6.31 5.89 -22.05
CA TYR A 853 7.24 4.80 -21.90
C TYR A 853 8.23 5.14 -20.78
N THR A 854 8.45 4.20 -19.87
CA THR A 854 9.44 4.31 -18.79
C THR A 854 10.35 3.10 -18.80
N TYR A 855 11.66 3.37 -18.89
CA TYR A 855 12.70 2.42 -18.46
C TYR A 855 13.01 2.69 -16.99
N GLY A 856 13.10 1.65 -16.15
CA GLY A 856 13.39 1.82 -14.73
C GLY A 856 14.15 0.66 -14.10
N GLN A 857 15.19 0.96 -13.35
CA GLN A 857 16.02 -0.01 -12.63
C GLN A 857 16.01 0.29 -11.14
N ALA A 858 15.83 -0.72 -10.29
CA ALA A 858 15.88 -0.62 -8.83
C ALA A 858 16.66 -1.79 -8.22
N LYS A 859 17.60 -1.47 -7.32
CA LYS A 859 18.38 -2.44 -6.54
C LYS A 859 18.33 -2.14 -5.04
N ASP A 860 18.26 -3.18 -4.22
CA ASP A 860 18.21 -3.12 -2.75
C ASP A 860 18.95 -4.29 -2.10
N VAL A 861 19.10 -4.28 -0.76
CA VAL A 861 19.68 -5.38 0.02
C VAL A 861 18.61 -6.30 0.59
N ALA A 862 17.45 -5.77 0.96
CA ALA A 862 16.27 -6.52 1.36
C ALA A 862 15.01 -5.66 1.16
N SER A 863 13.85 -6.32 1.00
CA SER A 863 12.53 -5.72 1.18
C SER A 863 11.97 -6.21 2.51
N VAL A 864 11.89 -5.34 3.52
CA VAL A 864 11.28 -5.69 4.83
C VAL A 864 9.77 -5.81 4.69
N SER A 865 9.08 -6.64 5.48
CA SER A 865 7.60 -6.77 5.48
C SER A 865 7.01 -6.40 6.85
N SER A 866 5.68 -6.57 7.04
CA SER A 866 5.05 -6.34 8.35
C SER A 866 5.43 -7.43 9.38
N THR A 867 5.75 -8.63 8.91
CA THR A 867 6.47 -9.65 9.69
C THR A 867 7.97 -9.42 9.62
N VAL A 868 8.70 -9.97 10.59
CA VAL A 868 10.16 -9.97 10.55
C VAL A 868 10.65 -10.90 9.45
N GLU A 869 11.47 -10.37 8.54
CA GLU A 869 11.89 -11.06 7.32
C GLU A 869 13.25 -11.74 7.49
N GLY A 870 13.23 -13.02 7.85
CA GLY A 870 14.40 -13.89 7.82
C GLY A 870 14.66 -14.52 6.44
N ASN A 871 13.59 -14.87 5.71
CA ASN A 871 13.66 -15.71 4.50
C ASN A 871 13.93 -14.92 3.21
N VAL A 872 14.85 -13.94 3.26
CA VAL A 872 15.24 -13.12 2.11
C VAL A 872 16.19 -13.90 1.20
N PRO A 873 15.94 -14.05 -0.12
CA PRO A 873 16.84 -14.80 -0.98
C PRO A 873 18.26 -14.25 -1.04
N GLY A 874 19.23 -15.15 -0.86
CA GLY A 874 20.66 -14.87 -0.75
C GLY A 874 21.50 -16.14 -0.98
N ILE A 875 22.82 -16.01 -0.86
CA ILE A 875 23.78 -17.11 -0.98
C ILE A 875 24.40 -17.41 0.39
N ASN A 876 24.86 -16.36 1.09
CA ASN A 876 25.64 -16.44 2.34
C ASN A 876 24.80 -16.07 3.59
N GLY A 877 23.50 -16.37 3.55
CA GLY A 877 22.54 -16.10 4.62
C GLY A 877 22.15 -14.63 4.85
N LEU A 878 21.22 -14.40 5.79
CA LEU A 878 20.56 -13.11 6.05
C LEU A 878 21.53 -11.95 6.39
N ASN A 879 22.65 -12.25 7.07
CA ASN A 879 23.60 -11.22 7.52
C ASN A 879 24.48 -10.71 6.36
N ASN A 880 24.76 -11.54 5.35
CA ASN A 880 25.65 -11.23 4.23
C ASN A 880 24.90 -11.04 2.90
N LEU A 881 23.82 -10.25 2.91
CA LEU A 881 23.02 -9.99 1.71
C LEU A 881 23.68 -8.97 0.75
N ASP A 882 23.72 -9.36 -0.52
CA ASP A 882 24.23 -8.55 -1.62
C ASP A 882 23.24 -7.53 -2.18
N LEU A 883 23.76 -6.61 -3.00
CA LEU A 883 22.98 -5.63 -3.74
C LEU A 883 22.34 -6.28 -4.99
N ALA A 884 21.15 -6.83 -4.81
CA ALA A 884 20.38 -7.52 -5.83
C ALA A 884 19.24 -6.65 -6.40
N TRP A 885 18.42 -7.22 -7.28
CA TRP A 885 17.27 -6.52 -7.86
C TRP A 885 16.16 -6.33 -6.81
N SER A 886 15.51 -5.17 -6.85
CA SER A 886 14.33 -4.92 -6.01
C SER A 886 13.11 -5.65 -6.57
N GLY A 887 12.18 -6.05 -5.69
CA GLY A 887 10.84 -6.48 -6.12
C GLY A 887 10.05 -5.36 -6.81
N ASN A 888 10.50 -4.10 -6.68
CA ASN A 888 9.91 -2.91 -7.30
C ASN A 888 10.62 -2.48 -8.61
N ASP A 889 11.49 -3.31 -9.20
CA ASP A 889 12.14 -3.06 -10.49
C ASP A 889 11.09 -3.01 -11.63
N LEU A 890 10.89 -1.84 -12.23
CA LEU A 890 9.87 -1.62 -13.26
C LEU A 890 10.27 -2.17 -14.65
N ARG A 891 11.58 -2.21 -14.89
CA ARG A 891 12.28 -2.52 -16.14
C ARG A 891 11.78 -1.79 -17.38
N HIS A 892 10.72 -2.25 -18.03
CA HIS A 892 10.09 -1.59 -19.18
C HIS A 892 8.58 -1.47 -18.97
N ARG A 893 8.02 -0.27 -19.12
CA ARG A 893 6.58 -0.02 -19.05
C ARG A 893 6.13 0.99 -20.10
N PHE A 894 5.21 0.58 -20.96
CA PHE A 894 4.33 1.48 -21.69
C PHE A 894 3.00 1.59 -20.94
N VAL A 895 2.46 2.79 -20.88
CA VAL A 895 1.20 3.09 -20.19
C VAL A 895 0.53 4.29 -20.83
N GLY A 896 -0.80 4.29 -20.89
CA GLY A 896 -1.53 5.43 -21.42
C GLY A 896 -3.03 5.26 -21.41
N TYR A 897 -3.71 6.29 -21.89
CA TYR A 897 -5.13 6.27 -22.20
C TYR A 897 -5.44 7.27 -23.31
N VAL A 898 -6.45 6.99 -24.11
CA VAL A 898 -7.02 7.91 -25.10
C VAL A 898 -8.51 8.01 -24.86
N SER A 899 -9.04 9.23 -24.82
CA SER A 899 -10.45 9.53 -24.61
C SER A 899 -11.00 10.38 -25.75
N TYR A 900 -12.18 10.01 -26.25
CA TYR A 900 -12.96 10.80 -27.18
C TYR A 900 -14.40 10.95 -26.68
N ARG A 901 -14.86 12.19 -26.51
CA ARG A 901 -16.23 12.54 -26.14
C ARG A 901 -16.91 13.39 -27.21
N LYS A 902 -18.03 12.89 -27.75
CA LYS A 902 -18.85 13.59 -28.76
C LYS A 902 -20.20 13.97 -28.15
N GLU A 903 -20.47 15.28 -28.06
CA GLU A 903 -21.82 15.78 -27.79
C GLU A 903 -22.65 15.92 -29.07
N TYR A 904 -23.96 15.77 -28.96
CA TYR A 904 -24.93 15.91 -30.04
C TYR A 904 -26.32 16.31 -29.52
N GLY A 905 -27.19 16.83 -30.38
CA GLY A 905 -28.60 17.17 -30.07
C GLY A 905 -28.81 18.31 -29.05
N GLY A 906 -27.76 19.04 -28.66
CA GLY A 906 -27.85 20.26 -27.86
C GLY A 906 -28.55 20.07 -26.52
N LYS A 907 -29.70 20.73 -26.33
CA LYS A 907 -30.44 20.78 -25.05
C LYS A 907 -31.24 19.50 -24.73
N ILE A 908 -31.57 18.69 -25.74
CA ILE A 908 -32.38 17.45 -25.61
C ILE A 908 -31.66 16.20 -26.15
N GLY A 909 -30.37 16.33 -26.45
CA GLY A 909 -29.56 15.25 -27.03
C GLY A 909 -28.81 14.44 -25.98
N GLY A 910 -27.53 14.25 -26.23
CA GLY A 910 -26.68 13.42 -25.37
C GLY A 910 -25.20 13.61 -25.65
N ALA A 911 -24.40 12.74 -25.06
CA ALA A 911 -23.00 12.59 -25.40
C ALA A 911 -22.54 11.14 -25.27
N THR A 912 -21.74 10.68 -26.21
CA THR A 912 -21.05 9.40 -26.12
C THR A 912 -19.59 9.68 -25.80
N MET A 913 -19.03 8.97 -24.82
CA MET A 913 -17.60 9.00 -24.50
C MET A 913 -17.02 7.60 -24.55
N ILE A 914 -15.87 7.47 -25.19
CA ILE A 914 -15.08 6.23 -25.23
C ILE A 914 -13.71 6.57 -24.65
N THR A 915 -13.24 5.80 -23.68
CA THR A 915 -11.87 5.88 -23.17
C THR A 915 -11.23 4.49 -23.23
N LEU A 916 -10.11 4.38 -23.93
CA LEU A 916 -9.28 3.18 -23.98
C LEU A 916 -8.01 3.43 -23.16
N GLY A 917 -7.88 2.75 -22.03
CA GLY A 917 -6.65 2.68 -21.24
C GLY A 917 -5.79 1.48 -21.63
N GLY A 918 -4.48 1.60 -21.53
CA GLY A 918 -3.53 0.53 -21.86
C GLY A 918 -2.35 0.46 -20.90
N VAL A 919 -1.93 -0.76 -20.57
CA VAL A 919 -0.72 -1.06 -19.81
C VAL A 919 0.01 -2.21 -20.51
N SER A 920 1.29 -2.02 -20.81
CA SER A 920 2.14 -3.03 -21.44
C SER A 920 3.51 -3.00 -20.79
N ASN A 921 3.89 -4.05 -20.07
CA ASN A 921 5.15 -4.05 -19.33
C ASN A 921 5.86 -5.40 -19.33
N SER A 922 7.18 -5.35 -19.17
CA SER A 922 7.98 -6.50 -18.75
C SER A 922 7.41 -7.07 -17.45
N GLY A 923 7.38 -8.39 -17.32
CA GLY A 923 6.76 -9.02 -16.16
C GLY A 923 7.49 -8.75 -14.85
N THR A 924 6.78 -9.00 -13.75
CA THR A 924 7.29 -8.88 -12.38
C THR A 924 8.58 -9.69 -12.18
N LYS A 925 9.43 -9.27 -11.25
CA LYS A 925 10.65 -10.00 -10.92
C LYS A 925 10.40 -11.30 -10.16
N ILE A 926 11.31 -12.25 -10.32
CA ILE A 926 11.30 -13.57 -9.67
C ILE A 926 12.72 -14.01 -9.30
N SER A 927 12.86 -14.68 -8.16
CA SER A 927 14.09 -15.35 -7.73
C SER A 927 14.03 -16.85 -8.03
N TYR A 928 15.17 -17.47 -8.35
CA TYR A 928 15.27 -18.93 -8.50
C TYR A 928 16.06 -19.48 -7.32
N ILE A 929 15.47 -20.39 -6.55
CA ILE A 929 16.02 -20.90 -5.29
C ILE A 929 16.05 -22.43 -5.26
N SER A 930 16.85 -22.99 -4.35
CA SER A 930 16.62 -24.33 -3.81
C SER A 930 15.39 -24.29 -2.88
N SER A 931 14.57 -25.33 -2.88
CA SER A 931 13.31 -25.36 -2.12
C SER A 931 13.45 -25.53 -0.60
N THR A 932 14.64 -25.92 -0.13
CA THR A 932 14.95 -26.22 1.28
C THR A 932 16.27 -25.59 1.67
N ASP A 933 16.38 -25.21 2.95
CA ASP A 933 17.60 -24.82 3.66
C ASP A 933 18.74 -25.80 3.35
N MET A 934 19.64 -25.38 2.46
CA MET A 934 20.81 -26.15 2.03
C MET A 934 22.02 -25.67 2.82
N ASN A 935 22.21 -24.36 2.94
CA ASN A 935 23.36 -23.78 3.62
C ASN A 935 23.35 -24.00 5.14
N GLY A 936 22.20 -24.26 5.77
CA GLY A 936 22.05 -24.51 7.21
C GLY A 936 21.76 -23.28 8.07
N ASP A 937 21.43 -22.12 7.49
CA ASP A 937 21.13 -20.88 8.23
C ASP A 937 19.74 -20.88 8.89
N GLY A 938 18.89 -21.84 8.52
CA GLY A 938 17.52 -21.98 9.01
C GLY A 938 16.44 -21.39 8.12
N GLN A 939 16.76 -20.95 6.91
CA GLN A 939 15.83 -20.33 5.95
C GLN A 939 15.75 -21.13 4.65
N ASN A 940 14.57 -21.16 4.03
CA ASN A 940 14.36 -21.76 2.71
C ASN A 940 14.45 -20.65 1.64
N ASN A 941 15.66 -20.10 1.46
CA ASN A 941 15.92 -18.89 0.66
C ASN A 941 17.16 -18.99 -0.25
N ASP A 942 17.89 -20.12 -0.23
CA ASP A 942 19.12 -20.37 -0.96
C ASP A 942 18.98 -20.13 -2.48
N LEU A 943 19.66 -19.13 -3.03
CA LEU A 943 19.68 -18.87 -4.47
C LEU A 943 20.32 -20.04 -5.23
N LEU A 944 19.78 -20.35 -6.41
CA LEU A 944 20.21 -21.50 -7.22
C LEU A 944 21.59 -21.25 -7.87
N TYR A 945 22.53 -22.20 -7.76
CA TYR A 945 23.69 -22.28 -8.65
C TYR A 945 23.27 -22.91 -9.98
N VAL A 946 23.64 -22.32 -11.11
CA VAL A 946 23.30 -22.86 -12.44
C VAL A 946 24.54 -23.56 -13.02
N PRO A 947 24.53 -24.89 -13.18
CA PRO A 947 25.69 -25.63 -13.69
C PRO A 947 26.02 -25.26 -15.14
N ARG A 948 27.32 -25.23 -15.48
CA ARG A 948 27.78 -25.03 -16.88
C ARG A 948 27.43 -26.21 -17.77
N ASN A 949 27.49 -27.42 -17.21
CA ASN A 949 27.26 -28.70 -17.88
C ASN A 949 26.88 -29.79 -16.85
N ALA A 950 26.49 -30.96 -17.35
CA ALA A 950 26.06 -32.13 -16.57
C ALA A 950 27.01 -32.55 -15.41
N SER A 951 28.32 -32.35 -15.52
CA SER A 951 29.28 -32.76 -14.47
C SER A 951 29.28 -31.86 -13.23
N GLU A 952 28.62 -30.70 -13.30
CA GLU A 952 28.58 -29.73 -12.20
C GLU A 952 27.35 -29.88 -11.27
N VAL A 953 26.51 -30.90 -11.47
CA VAL A 953 25.32 -31.14 -10.65
C VAL A 953 25.15 -32.63 -10.34
N THR A 954 24.85 -32.96 -9.08
CA THR A 954 24.56 -34.33 -8.64
C THR A 954 23.07 -34.49 -8.34
N PHE A 955 22.44 -35.52 -8.91
CA PHE A 955 21.03 -35.84 -8.65
C PHE A 955 20.87 -37.13 -7.85
N ALA A 956 19.98 -37.09 -6.85
CA ALA A 956 19.45 -38.28 -6.20
C ALA A 956 18.23 -38.80 -6.99
N PRO A 957 17.91 -40.11 -6.94
CA PRO A 957 16.67 -40.64 -7.52
C PRO A 957 15.44 -39.89 -7.00
N LEU A 958 14.53 -39.58 -7.91
CA LEU A 958 13.28 -38.88 -7.63
C LEU A 958 12.10 -39.82 -7.86
N THR A 959 11.32 -40.08 -6.82
CA THR A 959 10.07 -40.83 -6.91
C THR A 959 8.90 -39.91 -6.55
N THR A 960 7.88 -39.89 -7.39
CA THR A 960 6.65 -39.08 -7.20
C THR A 960 5.41 -39.94 -7.45
N THR A 961 4.30 -39.61 -6.80
CA THR A 961 3.03 -40.33 -6.98
C THR A 961 1.93 -39.36 -7.37
N VAL A 962 1.29 -39.60 -8.51
CA VAL A 962 0.19 -38.80 -9.05
C VAL A 962 -0.93 -39.75 -9.44
N ASN A 963 -2.18 -39.43 -9.05
CA ASN A 963 -3.36 -40.26 -9.31
C ASN A 963 -3.20 -41.73 -8.87
N GLY A 964 -2.49 -41.97 -7.75
CA GLY A 964 -2.22 -43.31 -7.22
C GLY A 964 -1.16 -44.13 -7.97
N LYS A 965 -0.59 -43.60 -9.06
CA LYS A 965 0.52 -44.22 -9.79
C LYS A 965 1.85 -43.62 -9.35
N THR A 966 2.84 -44.46 -9.07
CA THR A 966 4.18 -44.05 -8.68
C THR A 966 5.13 -44.08 -9.89
N PHE A 967 5.89 -43.00 -10.06
CA PHE A 967 6.84 -42.78 -11.14
C PHE A 967 8.22 -42.51 -10.52
N THR A 968 9.28 -43.08 -11.09
CA THR A 968 10.65 -42.86 -10.64
C THR A 968 11.51 -42.37 -11.80
N PHE A 969 12.24 -41.29 -11.57
CA PHE A 969 13.18 -40.69 -12.52
C PHE A 969 14.61 -40.93 -12.05
N SER A 970 15.47 -41.38 -12.96
CA SER A 970 16.89 -41.63 -12.67
C SER A 970 17.66 -40.30 -12.50
N PRO A 971 18.86 -40.31 -11.90
CA PRO A 971 19.75 -39.16 -11.89
C PRO A 971 20.03 -38.61 -13.29
N GLU A 972 20.29 -39.47 -14.28
CA GLU A 972 20.63 -39.11 -15.66
C GLU A 972 19.45 -38.40 -16.36
N GLN A 973 18.24 -38.93 -16.18
CA GLN A 973 17.01 -38.31 -16.70
C GLN A 973 16.79 -36.89 -16.13
N GLN A 974 17.11 -36.71 -14.84
CA GLN A 974 17.05 -35.39 -14.19
C GLN A 974 18.14 -34.45 -14.70
N THR A 975 19.37 -34.93 -14.87
CA THR A 975 20.48 -34.15 -15.44
C THR A 975 20.14 -33.64 -16.84
N GLU A 976 19.68 -34.52 -17.73
CA GLU A 976 19.27 -34.11 -19.09
C GLU A 976 18.09 -33.12 -19.07
N ALA A 977 17.07 -33.39 -18.25
CA ALA A 977 15.89 -32.52 -18.17
C ALA A 977 16.25 -31.14 -17.62
N PHE A 978 17.12 -31.06 -16.60
CA PHE A 978 17.55 -29.80 -16.02
C PHE A 978 18.47 -29.01 -16.97
N GLN A 979 19.35 -29.69 -17.71
CA GLN A 979 20.16 -29.01 -18.73
C GLN A 979 19.29 -28.44 -19.85
N ARG A 980 18.28 -29.20 -20.34
CA ARG A 980 17.26 -28.68 -21.27
C ARG A 980 16.44 -27.53 -20.67
N TYR A 981 16.11 -27.56 -19.39
CA TYR A 981 15.38 -26.49 -18.69
C TYR A 981 16.22 -25.20 -18.62
N ILE A 982 17.53 -25.29 -18.34
CA ILE A 982 18.46 -24.16 -18.36
C ILE A 982 18.60 -23.59 -19.77
N ASP A 983 18.86 -24.45 -20.77
CA ASP A 983 19.14 -24.04 -22.14
C ASP A 983 17.96 -23.32 -22.80
N ASN A 984 16.72 -23.75 -22.49
CA ASN A 984 15.50 -23.11 -22.98
C ASN A 984 15.07 -21.87 -22.17
N HIS A 985 15.81 -21.48 -21.13
CA HIS A 985 15.43 -20.39 -20.23
C HIS A 985 16.40 -19.19 -20.34
N PRO A 986 15.98 -18.05 -20.92
CA PRO A 986 16.88 -16.90 -21.19
C PRO A 986 17.71 -16.45 -19.98
N TYR A 987 17.09 -16.28 -18.82
CA TYR A 987 17.81 -15.89 -17.60
C TYR A 987 18.78 -16.96 -17.05
N LEU A 988 18.44 -18.25 -17.13
CA LEU A 988 19.27 -19.31 -16.54
C LEU A 988 20.42 -19.68 -17.47
N SER A 989 20.23 -19.68 -18.79
CA SER A 989 21.30 -19.93 -19.75
C SER A 989 22.42 -18.87 -19.66
N GLU A 990 22.07 -17.60 -19.39
CA GLU A 990 23.02 -16.51 -19.08
C GLU A 990 23.76 -16.69 -17.74
N LYS A 991 23.25 -17.52 -16.82
CA LYS A 991 23.80 -17.73 -15.48
C LYS A 991 24.63 -19.01 -15.32
N LYS A 992 24.85 -19.77 -16.39
CA LYS A 992 25.73 -20.96 -16.37
C LYS A 992 27.10 -20.66 -15.72
N GLY A 993 27.45 -21.44 -14.70
CA GLY A 993 28.66 -21.26 -13.91
C GLY A 993 28.58 -20.18 -12.84
N GLN A 994 27.37 -19.70 -12.51
CA GLN A 994 27.12 -18.62 -11.56
C GLN A 994 25.89 -18.93 -10.69
N TYR A 995 25.78 -18.20 -9.59
CA TYR A 995 24.54 -18.11 -8.82
C TYR A 995 23.51 -17.22 -9.54
N THR A 996 22.25 -17.59 -9.40
CA THR A 996 21.12 -16.71 -9.71
C THR A 996 21.08 -15.55 -8.71
N GLU A 997 20.50 -14.42 -9.13
CA GLU A 997 20.33 -13.22 -8.31
C GLU A 997 18.90 -13.20 -7.73
N ARG A 998 18.74 -12.68 -6.51
CA ARG A 998 17.42 -12.30 -6.01
C ARG A 998 16.78 -11.35 -7.03
N ASN A 999 15.55 -11.68 -7.43
CA ASN A 999 14.73 -10.93 -8.39
C ASN A 999 15.41 -10.74 -9.78
N GLY A 1000 16.37 -11.62 -10.13
CA GLY A 1000 17.07 -11.56 -11.42
C GLY A 1000 16.18 -11.87 -12.61
N GLY A 1001 15.46 -12.99 -12.54
CA GLY A 1001 14.50 -13.39 -13.58
C GLY A 1001 13.25 -12.50 -13.60
N ALA A 1002 12.45 -12.64 -14.65
CA ALA A 1002 11.19 -11.92 -14.80
C ALA A 1002 10.13 -12.82 -15.44
N TYR A 1003 8.86 -12.60 -15.08
CA TYR A 1003 7.74 -13.15 -15.83
C TYR A 1003 7.75 -12.65 -17.30
N PRO A 1004 7.21 -13.41 -18.26
CA PRO A 1004 7.07 -12.94 -19.63
C PRO A 1004 6.20 -11.69 -19.74
N TRP A 1005 6.44 -10.91 -20.78
CA TRP A 1005 5.77 -9.62 -21.04
C TRP A 1005 4.24 -9.74 -21.06
N LEU A 1006 3.55 -8.74 -20.49
CA LEU A 1006 2.09 -8.69 -20.44
C LEU A 1006 1.57 -7.34 -20.97
N THR A 1007 0.58 -7.41 -21.86
CA THR A 1007 -0.16 -6.26 -22.41
C THR A 1007 -1.64 -6.42 -22.12
N ARG A 1008 -2.27 -5.42 -21.51
CA ARG A 1008 -3.71 -5.35 -21.26
C ARG A 1008 -4.27 -3.98 -21.64
N PHE A 1009 -5.50 -3.98 -22.12
CA PHE A 1009 -6.27 -2.79 -22.44
C PHE A 1009 -7.60 -2.84 -21.69
N ASP A 1010 -8.08 -1.68 -21.25
CA ASP A 1010 -9.34 -1.51 -20.53
C ASP A 1010 -10.17 -0.44 -21.23
N LEU A 1011 -11.46 -0.67 -21.40
CA LEU A 1011 -12.37 0.18 -22.17
C LEU A 1011 -13.46 0.75 -21.25
N THR A 1012 -13.67 2.05 -21.28
CA THR A 1012 -14.87 2.71 -20.73
C THR A 1012 -15.72 3.24 -21.87
N LEU A 1013 -17.01 2.92 -21.83
CA LEU A 1013 -18.05 3.51 -22.67
C LEU A 1013 -19.05 4.22 -21.75
N GLU A 1014 -19.27 5.52 -21.96
CA GLU A 1014 -20.34 6.27 -21.31
C GLU A 1014 -21.32 6.84 -22.34
N GLN A 1015 -22.60 6.80 -22.02
CA GLN A 1015 -23.68 7.39 -22.80
C GLN A 1015 -24.52 8.29 -21.89
N ASP A 1016 -24.42 9.60 -22.11
CA ASP A 1016 -25.22 10.64 -21.48
C ASP A 1016 -26.52 10.87 -22.25
N PHE A 1017 -27.65 10.92 -21.54
CA PHE A 1017 -28.94 11.41 -22.03
C PHE A 1017 -29.29 12.69 -21.29
N TYR A 1018 -29.62 13.74 -22.04
CA TYR A 1018 -29.84 15.07 -21.49
C TYR A 1018 -31.32 15.33 -21.22
N VAL A 1019 -31.65 15.54 -19.95
CA VAL A 1019 -33.02 15.83 -19.49
C VAL A 1019 -33.12 17.31 -19.14
N LYS A 1020 -33.89 18.07 -19.92
CA LYS A 1020 -34.19 19.47 -19.61
C LYS A 1020 -35.10 19.53 -18.37
N VAL A 1021 -34.74 20.37 -17.39
CA VAL A 1021 -35.49 20.53 -16.13
C VAL A 1021 -35.62 22.01 -15.76
N GLY A 1022 -36.80 22.38 -15.25
CA GLY A 1022 -37.07 23.71 -14.69
C GLY A 1022 -36.94 24.88 -15.68
N ALA A 1023 -36.89 26.10 -15.13
CA ALA A 1023 -36.62 27.32 -15.88
C ALA A 1023 -35.11 27.55 -16.06
N LYS A 1024 -34.74 28.43 -17.01
CA LYS A 1024 -33.35 28.78 -17.37
C LYS A 1024 -32.51 27.63 -18.01
N ASP A 1025 -33.15 26.75 -18.78
CA ASP A 1025 -32.46 25.71 -19.57
C ASP A 1025 -31.53 24.77 -18.78
N LYS A 1026 -31.79 24.56 -17.48
CA LYS A 1026 -31.05 23.58 -16.68
C LYS A 1026 -31.18 22.16 -17.24
N LYS A 1027 -30.10 21.41 -17.12
CA LYS A 1027 -29.90 20.11 -17.77
C LYS A 1027 -29.39 19.09 -16.76
N ASN A 1028 -30.23 18.10 -16.46
CA ASN A 1028 -29.84 16.90 -15.74
C ASN A 1028 -29.37 15.83 -16.73
N ILE A 1029 -28.60 14.86 -16.24
CA ILE A 1029 -27.99 13.81 -17.07
C ILE A 1029 -28.36 12.45 -16.50
N ILE A 1030 -28.93 11.59 -17.32
CA ILE A 1030 -28.96 10.14 -17.07
C ILE A 1030 -27.77 9.56 -17.85
N ARG A 1031 -26.81 8.97 -17.15
CA ARG A 1031 -25.63 8.34 -17.73
C ARG A 1031 -25.72 6.83 -17.59
N LEU A 1032 -25.60 6.12 -18.70
CA LEU A 1032 -25.25 4.71 -18.71
C LEU A 1032 -23.73 4.58 -18.87
N ARG A 1033 -23.12 3.61 -18.18
CA ARG A 1033 -21.68 3.35 -18.23
C ARG A 1033 -21.39 1.86 -18.28
N ALA A 1034 -20.41 1.48 -19.08
CA ALA A 1034 -19.77 0.17 -19.07
C ALA A 1034 -18.26 0.35 -18.96
N ASP A 1035 -17.64 -0.30 -17.98
CA ASP A 1035 -16.18 -0.47 -17.87
C ASP A 1035 -15.86 -1.93 -18.19
N VAL A 1036 -15.06 -2.22 -19.21
CA VAL A 1036 -14.64 -3.57 -19.62
C VAL A 1036 -13.12 -3.67 -19.53
N PHE A 1037 -12.65 -4.40 -18.53
CA PHE A 1037 -11.24 -4.63 -18.25
C PHE A 1037 -10.73 -5.82 -19.05
N ASN A 1038 -9.47 -5.74 -19.49
CA ASN A 1038 -8.85 -6.72 -20.37
C ASN A 1038 -9.68 -6.98 -21.66
N ILE A 1039 -10.13 -5.90 -22.33
CA ILE A 1039 -10.94 -5.93 -23.56
C ILE A 1039 -10.29 -6.77 -24.68
N GLY A 1040 -8.95 -6.88 -24.68
CA GLY A 1040 -8.22 -7.75 -25.59
C GLY A 1040 -8.63 -9.22 -25.48
N ASN A 1041 -8.80 -9.75 -24.27
CA ASN A 1041 -9.28 -11.12 -24.05
C ASN A 1041 -10.71 -11.34 -24.58
N MET A 1042 -11.58 -10.31 -24.46
CA MET A 1042 -12.96 -10.36 -24.98
C MET A 1042 -12.99 -10.51 -26.51
N ILE A 1043 -12.00 -9.94 -27.21
CA ILE A 1043 -11.86 -10.02 -28.67
C ILE A 1043 -11.15 -11.32 -29.08
N ASN A 1044 -10.12 -11.73 -28.34
CA ASN A 1044 -9.35 -12.95 -28.58
C ASN A 1044 -8.88 -13.54 -27.26
N ASN A 1045 -9.32 -14.77 -26.93
CA ASN A 1045 -9.06 -15.40 -25.63
C ASN A 1045 -7.57 -15.63 -25.30
N LYS A 1046 -6.65 -15.48 -26.26
CA LYS A 1046 -5.20 -15.55 -26.06
C LYS A 1046 -4.56 -14.23 -25.62
N TRP A 1047 -5.25 -13.11 -25.85
CA TRP A 1047 -4.73 -11.77 -25.54
C TRP A 1047 -4.94 -11.43 -24.05
N GLY A 1048 -3.98 -10.72 -23.47
CA GLY A 1048 -4.03 -10.28 -22.07
C GLY A 1048 -3.90 -11.39 -21.01
N VAL A 1049 -3.66 -12.64 -21.41
CA VAL A 1049 -3.48 -13.78 -20.51
C VAL A 1049 -2.08 -13.74 -19.87
N GLY A 1050 -2.02 -13.73 -18.55
CA GLY A 1050 -0.76 -13.75 -17.79
C GLY A 1050 -0.06 -15.11 -17.83
N ASN A 1051 1.09 -15.19 -17.18
CA ASN A 1051 1.81 -16.45 -16.98
C ASN A 1051 2.01 -16.67 -15.48
N GLN A 1052 2.01 -17.92 -15.06
CA GLN A 1052 2.41 -18.38 -13.73
C GLN A 1052 3.66 -19.25 -13.86
N VAL A 1053 4.41 -19.38 -12.77
CA VAL A 1053 5.60 -20.25 -12.72
C VAL A 1053 5.11 -21.69 -12.62
N THR A 1054 5.78 -22.61 -13.31
CA THR A 1054 5.37 -24.03 -13.30
C THR A 1054 5.64 -24.73 -11.96
N VAL A 1055 6.73 -24.35 -11.29
CA VAL A 1055 7.11 -24.82 -9.94
C VAL A 1055 7.51 -23.61 -9.08
N SER A 1056 6.76 -23.36 -8.00
CA SER A 1056 6.94 -22.20 -7.15
C SER A 1056 6.76 -22.52 -5.66
N SER A 1057 7.61 -21.93 -4.81
CA SER A 1057 7.36 -21.84 -3.38
C SER A 1057 6.36 -20.70 -3.04
N ASN A 1058 6.32 -19.65 -3.86
CA ASN A 1058 5.35 -18.54 -3.80
C ASN A 1058 5.36 -17.73 -5.10
N SER A 1059 4.51 -16.69 -5.20
CA SER A 1059 4.37 -15.82 -6.38
C SER A 1059 5.60 -14.97 -6.77
N THR A 1060 6.73 -15.11 -6.08
CA THR A 1060 7.99 -14.38 -6.36
C THR A 1060 9.22 -15.27 -6.40
N GLN A 1061 9.05 -16.60 -6.27
CA GLN A 1061 10.14 -17.57 -6.16
C GLN A 1061 9.82 -18.85 -6.93
N SER A 1062 10.75 -19.25 -7.80
CA SER A 1062 10.74 -20.54 -8.50
C SER A 1062 11.74 -21.50 -7.87
N ASN A 1063 11.37 -22.76 -7.74
CA ASN A 1063 12.20 -23.81 -7.15
C ASN A 1063 12.30 -25.03 -8.09
N PRO A 1064 13.04 -24.92 -9.21
CA PRO A 1064 13.20 -26.03 -10.17
C PRO A 1064 14.05 -27.18 -9.62
N LEU A 1065 14.89 -26.92 -8.60
CA LEU A 1065 15.62 -27.94 -7.83
C LEU A 1065 15.19 -27.92 -6.35
N ASN A 1066 15.26 -29.10 -5.75
CA ASN A 1066 15.08 -29.34 -4.33
C ASN A 1066 16.38 -29.94 -3.80
N PHE A 1067 16.98 -29.39 -2.75
CA PHE A 1067 18.15 -30.00 -2.12
C PHE A 1067 17.76 -31.34 -1.46
N ALA A 1068 18.59 -32.36 -1.64
CA ALA A 1068 18.32 -33.73 -1.22
C ALA A 1068 19.21 -34.17 -0.06
N SER A 1069 20.51 -33.94 -0.17
CA SER A 1069 21.52 -34.27 0.84
C SER A 1069 22.89 -33.68 0.48
N VAL A 1070 23.80 -33.59 1.46
CA VAL A 1070 25.22 -33.29 1.26
C VAL A 1070 26.05 -34.54 1.55
N SER A 1071 27.09 -34.81 0.75
CA SER A 1071 28.01 -35.93 0.99
C SER A 1071 28.98 -35.65 2.15
N ALA A 1072 29.70 -36.67 2.61
CA ALA A 1072 30.74 -36.51 3.63
C ALA A 1072 31.86 -35.54 3.17
N ASP A 1073 32.18 -35.54 1.87
CA ASP A 1073 33.14 -34.62 1.24
C ASP A 1073 32.57 -33.21 1.03
N GLY A 1074 31.31 -32.95 1.39
CA GLY A 1074 30.67 -31.65 1.28
C GLY A 1074 30.02 -31.34 -0.06
N VAL A 1075 29.79 -32.33 -0.93
CA VAL A 1075 29.17 -32.14 -2.26
C VAL A 1075 27.64 -32.17 -2.15
N PRO A 1076 26.90 -31.16 -2.65
CA PRO A 1076 25.44 -31.14 -2.60
C PRO A 1076 24.80 -32.02 -3.69
N SER A 1077 23.66 -32.60 -3.36
CA SER A 1077 22.83 -33.40 -4.27
C SER A 1077 21.39 -32.90 -4.29
N PHE A 1078 20.71 -33.04 -5.43
CA PHE A 1078 19.40 -32.44 -5.68
C PHE A 1078 18.37 -33.44 -6.21
N ARG A 1079 17.10 -33.03 -6.21
CA ARG A 1079 16.00 -33.63 -6.98
C ARG A 1079 15.28 -32.55 -7.76
N MET A 1080 14.98 -32.81 -9.03
CA MET A 1080 14.30 -31.86 -9.90
C MET A 1080 12.81 -31.72 -9.52
N GLY A 1081 12.21 -30.55 -9.76
CA GLY A 1081 10.77 -30.35 -9.67
C GLY A 1081 10.00 -31.11 -10.75
N THR A 1082 8.73 -31.42 -10.49
CA THR A 1082 7.84 -32.09 -11.45
C THR A 1082 6.63 -31.23 -11.79
N GLN A 1083 6.17 -31.32 -13.04
CA GLN A 1083 4.91 -30.75 -13.51
C GLN A 1083 3.97 -31.88 -13.98
N VAL A 1084 2.65 -31.66 -13.99
CA VAL A 1084 1.69 -32.64 -14.55
C VAL A 1084 1.35 -32.25 -15.98
N VAL A 1085 1.52 -33.18 -16.92
CA VAL A 1085 1.15 -33.02 -18.34
C VAL A 1085 0.30 -34.21 -18.74
N ASN A 1086 -0.87 -33.96 -19.33
CA ASN A 1086 -1.82 -34.99 -19.76
C ASN A 1086 -2.21 -36.01 -18.66
N GLY A 1087 -2.15 -35.61 -17.39
CA GLY A 1087 -2.49 -36.45 -16.23
C GLY A 1087 -1.33 -37.27 -15.63
N GLU A 1088 -0.13 -37.19 -16.22
CA GLU A 1088 1.08 -37.86 -15.72
C GLU A 1088 2.13 -36.85 -15.24
N PRO A 1089 2.93 -37.17 -14.20
CA PRO A 1089 4.03 -36.33 -13.78
C PRO A 1089 5.18 -36.46 -14.77
N VAL A 1090 5.75 -35.34 -15.15
CA VAL A 1090 7.01 -35.24 -15.89
C VAL A 1090 7.96 -34.31 -15.14
N LEU A 1091 9.26 -34.47 -15.36
CA LEU A 1091 10.26 -33.51 -14.90
C LEU A 1091 9.94 -32.11 -15.47
N VAL A 1092 10.14 -31.05 -14.66
CA VAL A 1092 9.78 -29.69 -15.09
C VAL A 1092 10.58 -29.30 -16.33
N ARG A 1093 9.87 -28.92 -17.40
CA ARG A 1093 10.45 -28.54 -18.70
C ARG A 1093 10.09 -27.11 -19.08
N ASP A 1094 8.93 -26.66 -18.64
CA ASP A 1094 8.38 -25.34 -18.93
C ASP A 1094 8.67 -24.44 -17.73
N ALA A 1095 9.34 -23.29 -17.92
CA ALA A 1095 9.60 -22.34 -16.82
C ALA A 1095 8.33 -21.61 -16.36
N PHE A 1096 7.48 -21.30 -17.33
CA PHE A 1096 6.20 -20.62 -17.14
C PHE A 1096 5.12 -21.33 -17.93
N VAL A 1097 3.92 -21.42 -17.35
CA VAL A 1097 2.69 -21.83 -18.02
C VAL A 1097 1.68 -20.68 -17.99
N LYS A 1098 0.63 -20.75 -18.80
CA LYS A 1098 -0.42 -19.72 -18.77
C LYS A 1098 -1.15 -19.71 -17.43
N SER A 1099 -1.42 -18.51 -16.94
CA SER A 1099 -2.30 -18.29 -15.81
C SER A 1099 -3.75 -18.45 -16.28
N GLN A 1100 -4.57 -19.14 -15.48
CA GLN A 1100 -5.94 -19.52 -15.83
C GLN A 1100 -6.92 -19.03 -14.75
N THR A 1101 -6.79 -17.75 -14.38
CA THR A 1101 -7.60 -17.12 -13.32
C THR A 1101 -8.60 -16.12 -13.89
N ILE A 1102 -9.55 -15.68 -13.06
CA ILE A 1102 -10.47 -14.58 -13.42
C ILE A 1102 -9.74 -13.26 -13.78
N ASN A 1103 -8.47 -13.10 -13.36
CA ASN A 1103 -7.66 -11.94 -13.71
C ASN A 1103 -7.06 -12.01 -15.12
N ASP A 1104 -7.17 -13.16 -15.81
CA ASP A 1104 -6.62 -13.40 -17.15
C ASP A 1104 -7.66 -13.31 -18.27
N VAL A 1105 -8.93 -13.31 -17.89
CA VAL A 1105 -10.09 -13.07 -18.77
C VAL A 1105 -10.53 -11.61 -18.74
N TRP A 1106 -11.46 -11.24 -19.61
CA TRP A 1106 -12.16 -9.96 -19.52
C TRP A 1106 -13.15 -9.93 -18.34
N GLN A 1107 -13.36 -8.76 -17.76
CA GLN A 1107 -14.37 -8.51 -16.73
C GLN A 1107 -15.05 -7.16 -16.99
N ALA A 1108 -16.36 -7.08 -16.77
CA ALA A 1108 -17.13 -5.86 -17.00
C ALA A 1108 -17.93 -5.41 -15.77
N GLN A 1109 -18.06 -4.09 -15.63
CA GLN A 1109 -18.93 -3.43 -14.68
C GLN A 1109 -19.90 -2.53 -15.44
N ILE A 1110 -21.19 -2.66 -15.17
CA ILE A 1110 -22.24 -1.83 -15.75
C ILE A 1110 -22.80 -0.92 -14.67
N GLY A 1111 -23.16 0.32 -15.03
CA GLY A 1111 -23.83 1.22 -14.10
C GLY A 1111 -24.70 2.27 -14.73
N ILE A 1112 -25.57 2.82 -13.89
CA ILE A 1112 -26.43 3.97 -14.16
C ILE A 1112 -26.14 5.07 -13.15
N ARG A 1113 -26.17 6.32 -13.62
CA ARG A 1113 -25.98 7.51 -12.79
C ARG A 1113 -26.96 8.59 -13.21
N TYR A 1114 -27.62 9.21 -12.23
CA TYR A 1114 -28.34 10.46 -12.41
C TYR A 1114 -27.48 11.61 -11.87
N ILE A 1115 -27.35 12.69 -12.64
CA ILE A 1115 -26.63 13.92 -12.26
C ILE A 1115 -27.59 15.09 -12.39
N PHE A 1116 -27.66 15.94 -11.37
CA PHE A 1116 -28.41 17.20 -11.41
C PHE A 1116 -27.50 18.37 -11.06
N ASN A 1117 -27.76 19.53 -11.68
CA ASN A 1117 -26.92 20.73 -11.58
C ASN A 1117 -27.77 22.00 -11.45
#